data_AF-E5YAT7-F1
#
_entry.id   AF-E5YAT7-F1
#
_cell.length_a   1.000
_cell.length_b   1.000
_cell.length_c   1.000
_cell.angle_alpha   90.00
_cell.angle_beta   90.00
_cell.angle_gamma   90.00
#
_symmetry.space_group_name_H-M   'P 1'
#
loop_
_entity.id
_entity.type
_entity.pdbx_description
1 polymer ?
#
loop_
_entity_poly.entity_id
_entity_poly.type
_entity_poly.pdbx_seq_one_letter_code
_entity_poly.pdbx_strand_id
1 'polypeptide(L)'
;MSQLHGINGAQQPQATGISPSVGKLGLHSVQLGTNPPVRLDAIKGNKIPFAGFRTATKVVNAKTGARENAALALRSLASPDGKLDAKALLNAAKSMQTHLNRLGTLGEIRGTMDDAVIAAFAPEVESLSNTELLNAYQQFLSPEMSLLKRALQAEMSANPRNEDVMAAAANLFSLEALVTKEASNRIIIAQGLAQPGQIPPLSAQYGAGIEGMGAARPHEAPADMSAVSMHVLMDVAIDSSARRERVGGLVADMASRRNLGNIDARQFGDVLRSAGLTINVDLGFLFGMNGPKPLLKAGGAWEHIFHSIEAAPDEASRQAAIDVKGAGYIQKRDNVERGLFPELSEDRPAVANERPTYAALNLLRQRTGAAPTYGTVALHLKPEVARRATYTVDDTFVALRLRYTEAGRQAVLDLLPGSPGISEAHKLDLMTEGSELRRRLDAIFDGMAAKGEFRADLFKNEFQLFGLEDDENSALAGLFIKVFKDTQSTRKAMASFDSLETLLPELGDMDAVSLARAALDRQQHGMGRVASECNYIEAQVHGPIVFARDVAEIVINKEFGLDQLPQAQKAWFNAVVAVLGGKQPAAADMDAFSAEQRAELAAIREQLGGAVIPVRIEEQIPELDLKNTVRSEERAFYAAHLDQARIDAKLHDVQQDDAGLQAFISQMLSIRPGGAAVSRILGTVPLVAGGDAQNVREAFAAYVEQYRHVPLRGQHTEDDVLQNAMWQAVSDVMGKGRLDSLAAIEELTADPAQRATLRDFVMGHPPMSGQAFRALASAALQGAGVLNGLAPAEDEPLDDEAMLTRFGGAAASFRRSFDAMPEEERDAAGEGRLLQAFGGLAFSLMRDASPEVSDRVAERLNGPAMRGLSGVLLRLGDAERGFPQDAGFRDALAFNAFQSGLRAALGGRAETPATFAGELSLIPQADRDRLRAALPGLADTLDASFPARPAFPPAQAGKLAATPAQHRDFLLSMLPIYHDHERPGAFDHGAAYHGRGHICRAFIFASTMAGLMEEMGHTVDRTALLCGIAGHDAGRERNGADTPEQEAESARLALEKMHERFGADTFGDDYEREFTAAIVGHASPTLESMLLNAADSLDIGRVAEFDFKYFPFLRGGEQEGPKALVPEYQNLRQALHEEADLLARMTDPLTQTRDLRMKLIQAGEAEDMVHVQRAASEAVAGQLALDAEEDFLAFVEGKIRAHPDMFPLLTRYYLDPLA
;
A
#
# COMPACT_ATOMS: atom_id res chain seq x y z
N MET A 1 1.51 -6.85 -73.80
CA MET A 1 2.70 -6.08 -74.29
C MET A 1 2.51 -4.57 -74.56
N SER A 2 1.32 -4.01 -74.87
CA SER A 2 1.15 -2.55 -75.08
C SER A 2 0.85 -1.72 -73.80
N GLN A 3 0.72 -2.35 -72.63
CA GLN A 3 0.41 -1.67 -71.36
C GLN A 3 1.62 -1.58 -70.40
N LEU A 4 2.80 -2.03 -70.81
CA LEU A 4 4.04 -1.91 -70.01
C LEU A 4 4.74 -0.55 -70.18
N HIS A 5 4.18 0.40 -70.94
CA HIS A 5 4.76 1.73 -71.16
C HIS A 5 3.85 2.91 -70.75
N GLY A 6 2.76 2.63 -70.03
CA GLY A 6 1.74 3.65 -69.72
C GLY A 6 1.27 3.64 -68.27
N ILE A 7 2.18 3.59 -67.29
CA ILE A 7 1.87 3.90 -65.88
C ILE A 7 2.97 4.83 -65.36
N ASN A 8 2.89 6.11 -65.75
CA ASN A 8 3.49 7.19 -64.97
C ASN A 8 2.47 7.54 -63.88
N GLY A 9 2.64 6.95 -62.69
CA GLY A 9 1.74 7.21 -61.57
C GLY A 9 1.86 6.29 -60.36
N ALA A 10 2.58 5.17 -60.46
CA ALA A 10 3.08 4.49 -59.26
C ALA A 10 4.47 5.06 -58.98
N GLN A 11 4.63 5.73 -57.83
CA GLN A 11 5.97 6.02 -57.30
C GLN A 11 6.80 4.73 -57.41
N GLN A 12 7.95 4.81 -58.08
CA GLN A 12 9.01 3.84 -57.86
C GLN A 12 9.23 3.78 -56.35
N PRO A 13 9.09 2.62 -55.67
CA PRO A 13 9.59 2.49 -54.33
C PRO A 13 11.09 2.77 -54.39
N GLN A 14 11.49 3.90 -53.82
CA GLN A 14 12.90 4.24 -53.63
C GLN A 14 13.58 3.12 -52.84
N ALA A 15 14.86 2.91 -53.14
CA ALA A 15 15.67 1.80 -52.65
C ALA A 15 15.59 1.55 -51.13
N THR A 16 14.97 0.45 -50.68
CA THR A 16 15.02 0.03 -49.25
C THR A 16 14.99 -1.50 -49.04
N GLY A 17 15.90 -1.94 -48.15
CA GLY A 17 15.77 -3.08 -47.22
C GLY A 17 15.30 -4.44 -47.73
N ILE A 18 16.22 -5.28 -48.21
CA ILE A 18 16.04 -6.74 -48.08
C ILE A 18 16.97 -7.17 -46.96
N SER A 19 16.39 -7.64 -45.85
CA SER A 19 17.17 -8.10 -44.72
C SER A 19 17.99 -9.34 -45.13
N PRO A 20 19.25 -9.48 -44.66
CA PRO A 20 20.09 -10.63 -44.98
C PRO A 20 19.48 -11.99 -44.61
N SER A 21 18.55 -12.02 -43.65
CA SER A 21 17.89 -13.25 -43.21
C SER A 21 16.76 -13.69 -44.15
N VAL A 22 16.15 -12.80 -44.94
CA VAL A 22 15.16 -13.13 -45.99
C VAL A 22 15.83 -13.80 -47.20
N GLY A 23 17.02 -13.36 -47.58
CA GLY A 23 17.74 -13.88 -48.73
C GLY A 23 18.71 -12.87 -49.36
N LYS A 24 19.33 -13.26 -50.47
CA LYS A 24 20.37 -12.46 -51.16
C LYS A 24 20.11 -12.41 -52.66
N LEU A 25 20.31 -11.22 -53.23
CA LEU A 25 20.41 -11.03 -54.68
C LEU A 25 21.85 -11.30 -55.10
N GLY A 26 22.03 -12.24 -56.03
CA GLY A 26 23.30 -12.52 -56.69
C GLY A 26 23.30 -12.02 -58.12
N LEU A 27 24.47 -12.00 -58.76
CA LEU A 27 24.57 -11.74 -60.19
C LEU A 27 23.79 -12.83 -60.95
N HIS A 28 22.75 -12.44 -61.70
CA HIS A 28 21.82 -13.33 -62.42
C HIS A 28 21.14 -14.43 -61.55
N SER A 29 21.05 -14.24 -60.24
CA SER A 29 20.50 -15.26 -59.35
C SER A 29 19.84 -14.67 -58.11
N VAL A 30 18.95 -15.45 -57.50
CA VAL A 30 18.31 -15.11 -56.21
C VAL A 30 18.42 -16.29 -55.26
N GLN A 31 18.80 -16.00 -54.01
CA GLN A 31 18.83 -16.95 -52.92
C GLN A 31 17.76 -16.55 -51.90
N LEU A 32 16.81 -17.44 -51.59
CA LEU A 32 15.79 -17.22 -50.57
C LEU A 32 16.18 -18.00 -49.30
N GLY A 33 16.32 -17.32 -48.17
CA GLY A 33 16.83 -17.89 -46.92
C GLY A 33 18.12 -18.69 -47.13
N THR A 34 18.13 -19.95 -46.68
CA THR A 34 19.25 -20.89 -46.84
C THR A 34 19.14 -21.80 -48.06
N ASN A 35 18.12 -21.61 -48.92
CA ASN A 35 17.94 -22.46 -50.10
C ASN A 35 19.09 -22.27 -51.10
N PRO A 36 19.36 -23.24 -51.98
CA PRO A 36 20.31 -23.06 -53.08
C PRO A 36 19.90 -21.88 -53.99
N PRO A 37 20.85 -21.06 -54.49
CA PRO A 37 20.55 -19.97 -55.39
C PRO A 37 19.85 -20.44 -56.68
N VAL A 38 18.78 -19.74 -57.06
CA VAL A 38 18.04 -19.95 -58.30
C VAL A 38 18.62 -19.04 -59.38
N ARG A 39 19.06 -19.62 -60.50
CA ARG A 39 19.57 -18.89 -61.67
C ARG A 39 18.42 -18.32 -62.49
N LEU A 40 18.49 -17.02 -62.80
CA LEU A 40 17.47 -16.29 -63.55
C LEU A 40 17.84 -16.13 -65.04
N ASP A 41 19.14 -16.11 -65.35
CA ASP A 41 19.64 -16.13 -66.72
C ASP A 41 19.48 -17.49 -67.43
N ALA A 42 19.17 -18.54 -66.67
CA ALA A 42 19.03 -19.91 -67.17
C ALA A 42 17.90 -20.69 -66.47
N ILE A 43 16.68 -20.13 -66.45
CA ILE A 43 15.49 -20.77 -65.88
C ILE A 43 15.24 -22.11 -66.60
N LYS A 44 15.15 -23.20 -65.84
CA LYS A 44 14.89 -24.55 -66.39
C LYS A 44 13.40 -24.82 -66.43
N GLY A 45 12.89 -25.43 -67.50
CA GLY A 45 11.52 -25.94 -67.51
C GLY A 45 11.40 -27.32 -66.86
N ASN A 46 10.19 -27.66 -66.39
CA ASN A 46 9.78 -29.05 -66.15
C ASN A 46 9.87 -29.90 -67.44
N LYS A 47 10.01 -31.21 -67.27
CA LYS A 47 10.09 -32.16 -68.40
C LYS A 47 8.82 -32.08 -69.25
N ILE A 48 8.97 -31.71 -70.53
CA ILE A 48 7.86 -31.60 -71.48
C ILE A 48 7.68 -32.93 -72.23
N PRO A 49 6.51 -33.59 -72.13
CA PRO A 49 6.23 -34.83 -72.85
C PRO A 49 6.24 -34.65 -74.38
N PHE A 50 6.41 -35.76 -75.10
CA PHE A 50 6.35 -35.77 -76.56
C PHE A 50 4.99 -35.24 -77.06
N ALA A 51 5.02 -34.31 -78.02
CA ALA A 51 3.83 -33.58 -78.48
C ALA A 51 2.83 -34.45 -79.26
N GLY A 52 3.24 -35.60 -79.80
CA GLY A 52 2.45 -36.37 -80.75
C GLY A 52 2.68 -35.93 -82.20
N PHE A 53 2.27 -36.76 -83.16
CA PHE A 53 2.50 -36.51 -84.58
C PHE A 53 1.39 -35.68 -85.25
N ARG A 54 0.12 -35.84 -84.85
CA ARG A 54 -1.03 -35.13 -85.43
C ARG A 54 -1.29 -33.78 -84.76
N THR A 55 -1.76 -32.78 -85.52
CA THR A 55 -2.09 -31.44 -84.98
C THR A 55 -3.07 -31.52 -83.81
N ALA A 56 -4.16 -32.28 -83.94
CA ALA A 56 -5.14 -32.46 -82.85
C ALA A 56 -4.50 -32.99 -81.55
N THR A 57 -3.60 -33.98 -81.65
CA THR A 57 -2.87 -34.51 -80.49
C THR A 57 -1.90 -33.48 -79.90
N LYS A 58 -1.22 -32.70 -80.75
CA LYS A 58 -0.33 -31.61 -80.30
C LYS A 58 -1.10 -30.53 -79.54
N VAL A 59 -2.30 -30.17 -80.01
CA VAL A 59 -3.18 -29.19 -79.35
C VAL A 59 -3.65 -29.72 -77.99
N VAL A 60 -4.19 -30.95 -77.93
CA VAL A 60 -4.64 -31.55 -76.67
C VAL A 60 -3.51 -31.64 -75.65
N ASN A 61 -2.35 -32.20 -76.03
CA ASN A 61 -1.21 -32.32 -75.14
C ASN A 61 -0.64 -30.96 -74.70
N ALA A 62 -0.76 -29.93 -75.54
CA ALA A 62 -0.35 -28.58 -75.16
C ALA A 62 -1.33 -27.93 -74.17
N LYS A 63 -2.65 -28.08 -74.37
CA LYS A 63 -3.66 -27.60 -73.41
C LYS A 63 -3.52 -28.30 -72.06
N THR A 64 -3.40 -29.63 -72.05
CA THR A 64 -3.16 -30.43 -70.84
C THR A 64 -1.87 -30.01 -70.14
N GLY A 65 -0.75 -29.95 -70.86
CA GLY A 65 0.53 -29.55 -70.27
C GLY A 65 0.55 -28.11 -69.75
N ALA A 66 -0.19 -27.19 -70.39
CA ALA A 66 -0.36 -25.83 -69.87
C ALA A 66 -1.13 -25.83 -68.55
N ARG A 67 -2.26 -26.54 -68.46
CA ARG A 67 -3.05 -26.68 -67.22
C ARG A 67 -2.27 -27.36 -66.10
N GLU A 68 -1.57 -28.46 -66.39
CA GLU A 68 -0.74 -29.17 -65.40
C GLU A 68 0.33 -28.27 -64.81
N ASN A 69 1.02 -27.47 -65.65
CA ASN A 69 2.03 -26.54 -65.15
C ASN A 69 1.43 -25.31 -64.47
N ALA A 70 0.24 -24.85 -64.86
CA ALA A 70 -0.51 -23.83 -64.12
C ALA A 70 -0.85 -24.31 -62.71
N ALA A 71 -1.32 -25.56 -62.57
CA ALA A 71 -1.59 -26.19 -61.29
C ALA A 71 -0.31 -26.37 -60.44
N LEU A 72 0.81 -26.77 -61.05
CA LEU A 72 2.11 -26.89 -60.35
C LEU A 72 2.62 -25.54 -59.85
N ALA A 73 2.46 -24.47 -60.64
CA ALA A 73 2.80 -23.11 -60.22
C ALA A 73 1.94 -22.69 -59.01
N LEU A 74 0.64 -22.95 -59.04
CA LEU A 74 -0.25 -22.67 -57.92
C LEU A 74 0.06 -23.49 -56.67
N ARG A 75 0.39 -24.78 -56.79
CA ARG A 75 0.84 -25.59 -55.65
C ARG A 75 2.10 -25.05 -55.00
N SER A 76 2.98 -24.44 -55.78
CA SER A 76 4.20 -23.79 -55.26
C SER A 76 3.90 -22.51 -54.46
N LEU A 77 2.68 -21.95 -54.58
CA LEU A 77 2.20 -20.78 -53.84
C LEU A 77 1.26 -21.16 -52.69
N ALA A 78 0.41 -22.17 -52.89
CA ALA A 78 -0.59 -22.64 -51.93
C ALA A 78 -0.03 -23.68 -50.94
N SER A 79 1.30 -23.75 -50.76
CA SER A 79 1.92 -24.72 -49.86
C SER A 79 1.41 -24.54 -48.41
N PRO A 80 0.93 -25.60 -47.74
CA PRO A 80 0.46 -25.53 -46.35
C PRO A 80 1.53 -25.06 -45.36
N ASP A 81 2.81 -25.36 -45.63
CA ASP A 81 3.93 -24.96 -44.77
C ASP A 81 4.44 -23.54 -45.03
N GLY A 82 3.86 -22.86 -46.01
CA GLY A 82 4.18 -21.49 -46.42
C GLY A 82 5.59 -21.24 -46.94
N LYS A 83 6.33 -22.29 -47.30
CA LYS A 83 7.63 -22.13 -47.94
C LYS A 83 7.47 -21.88 -49.43
N LEU A 84 8.10 -20.81 -49.91
CA LEU A 84 8.19 -20.52 -51.33
C LEU A 84 9.25 -21.41 -52.00
N ASP A 85 8.81 -22.38 -52.79
CA ASP A 85 9.69 -23.05 -53.76
C ASP A 85 9.76 -22.22 -55.05
N ALA A 86 10.59 -21.17 -55.01
CA ALA A 86 10.80 -20.29 -56.16
C ALA A 86 11.31 -21.04 -57.39
N LYS A 87 12.08 -22.12 -57.20
CA LYS A 87 12.59 -22.91 -58.32
C LYS A 87 11.46 -23.68 -58.99
N ALA A 88 10.63 -24.39 -58.23
CA ALA A 88 9.49 -25.13 -58.79
C ALA A 88 8.50 -24.17 -59.47
N LEU A 89 8.22 -23.02 -58.85
CA LEU A 89 7.35 -21.98 -59.40
C LEU A 89 7.85 -21.47 -60.76
N LEU A 90 9.13 -21.08 -60.86
CA LEU A 90 9.71 -20.60 -62.12
C LEU A 90 9.79 -21.71 -63.18
N ASN A 91 10.09 -22.96 -62.78
CA ASN A 91 10.14 -24.08 -63.70
C ASN A 91 8.75 -24.39 -64.30
N ALA A 92 7.72 -24.34 -63.47
CA ALA A 92 6.34 -24.52 -63.90
C ALA A 92 5.90 -23.38 -64.83
N ALA A 93 6.19 -22.12 -64.47
CA ALA A 93 5.90 -20.97 -65.32
C ALA A 93 6.59 -21.08 -66.70
N LYS A 94 7.86 -21.49 -66.76
CA LYS A 94 8.60 -21.69 -68.00
C LYS A 94 8.03 -22.81 -68.87
N SER A 95 7.67 -23.95 -68.27
CA SER A 95 7.06 -25.06 -69.02
C SER A 95 5.66 -24.74 -69.51
N MET A 96 4.85 -24.08 -68.69
CA MET A 96 3.55 -23.56 -69.10
C MET A 96 3.70 -22.63 -70.32
N GLN A 97 4.62 -21.65 -70.25
CA GLN A 97 4.89 -20.76 -71.38
C GLN A 97 5.31 -21.53 -72.64
N THR A 98 6.07 -22.61 -72.50
CA THR A 98 6.48 -23.44 -73.65
C THR A 98 5.28 -24.15 -74.30
N HIS A 99 4.31 -24.61 -73.50
CA HIS A 99 3.06 -25.17 -74.00
C HIS A 99 2.17 -24.11 -74.66
N LEU A 100 2.09 -22.90 -74.10
CA LEU A 100 1.34 -21.77 -74.67
C LEU A 100 1.97 -21.29 -76.00
N ASN A 101 3.29 -21.17 -76.07
CA ASN A 101 4.01 -20.85 -77.32
C ASN A 101 3.69 -21.88 -78.41
N ARG A 102 3.61 -23.17 -78.05
CA ARG A 102 3.21 -24.23 -78.98
C ARG A 102 1.77 -24.02 -79.48
N LEU A 103 0.83 -23.68 -78.61
CA LEU A 103 -0.55 -23.35 -79.02
C LEU A 103 -0.59 -22.12 -79.95
N GLY A 104 0.19 -21.09 -79.65
CA GLY A 104 0.36 -19.92 -80.52
C GLY A 104 0.84 -20.29 -81.92
N THR A 105 1.87 -21.14 -82.03
CA THR A 105 2.37 -21.61 -83.34
C THR A 105 1.37 -22.46 -84.11
N LEU A 106 0.39 -23.06 -83.42
CA LEU A 106 -0.67 -23.87 -84.02
C LEU A 106 -1.94 -23.05 -84.34
N GLY A 107 -1.96 -21.74 -84.03
CA GLY A 107 -3.11 -20.87 -84.27
C GLY A 107 -4.27 -21.04 -83.29
N GLU A 108 -4.01 -21.61 -82.11
CA GLU A 108 -5.05 -21.94 -81.11
C GLU A 108 -5.30 -20.84 -80.06
N ILE A 109 -4.51 -19.76 -80.06
CA ILE A 109 -4.68 -18.61 -79.16
C ILE A 109 -5.61 -17.58 -79.82
N ARG A 110 -6.68 -17.21 -79.12
CA ARG A 110 -7.56 -16.09 -79.47
C ARG A 110 -7.15 -14.87 -78.65
N GLY A 111 -6.79 -13.77 -79.31
CA GLY A 111 -6.30 -12.57 -78.61
C GLY A 111 -4.78 -12.59 -78.40
N THR A 112 -4.33 -12.08 -77.26
CA THR A 112 -2.91 -11.94 -76.90
C THR A 112 -2.36 -13.16 -76.15
N MET A 113 -1.03 -13.26 -76.03
CA MET A 113 -0.42 -14.28 -75.16
C MET A 113 -0.82 -14.08 -73.69
N ASP A 114 -1.02 -12.83 -73.26
CA ASP A 114 -1.46 -12.50 -71.90
C ASP A 114 -2.86 -13.10 -71.64
N ASP A 115 -3.78 -13.03 -72.61
CA ASP A 115 -5.11 -13.66 -72.53
C ASP A 115 -5.02 -15.18 -72.42
N ALA A 116 -4.05 -15.80 -73.12
CA ALA A 116 -3.80 -17.24 -73.07
C ALA A 116 -3.25 -17.71 -71.71
N VAL A 117 -2.38 -16.91 -71.08
CA VAL A 117 -1.86 -17.18 -69.73
C VAL A 117 -2.99 -17.12 -68.70
N ILE A 118 -3.82 -16.08 -68.75
CA ILE A 118 -4.96 -15.93 -67.85
C ILE A 118 -5.95 -17.09 -68.05
N ALA A 119 -6.25 -17.47 -69.29
CA ALA A 119 -7.12 -18.61 -69.60
C ALA A 119 -6.58 -19.95 -69.07
N ALA A 120 -5.25 -20.11 -68.96
CA ALA A 120 -4.63 -21.31 -68.38
C ALA A 120 -4.70 -21.36 -66.86
N PHE A 121 -4.53 -20.23 -66.18
CA PHE A 121 -4.59 -20.15 -64.71
C PHE A 121 -6.01 -20.09 -64.15
N ALA A 122 -6.94 -19.44 -64.85
CA ALA A 122 -8.30 -19.18 -64.36
C ALA A 122 -9.00 -20.41 -63.75
N PRO A 123 -9.07 -21.58 -64.42
CA PRO A 123 -9.74 -22.73 -63.82
C PRO A 123 -8.96 -23.32 -62.65
N GLU A 124 -7.63 -23.22 -62.62
CA GLU A 124 -6.84 -23.75 -61.49
C GLU A 124 -6.99 -22.87 -60.24
N VAL A 125 -7.06 -21.54 -60.40
CA VAL A 125 -7.33 -20.61 -59.27
C VAL A 125 -8.74 -20.80 -58.73
N GLU A 126 -9.74 -20.92 -59.61
CA GLU A 126 -11.13 -21.21 -59.26
C GLU A 126 -11.26 -22.51 -58.46
N SER A 127 -10.40 -23.50 -58.73
CA SER A 127 -10.43 -24.81 -58.06
C SER A 127 -9.94 -24.80 -56.61
N LEU A 128 -9.27 -23.75 -56.15
CA LEU A 128 -8.69 -23.73 -54.80
C LEU A 128 -9.78 -23.66 -53.72
N SER A 129 -9.54 -24.36 -52.61
CA SER A 129 -10.27 -24.14 -51.36
C SER A 129 -10.01 -22.72 -50.82
N ASN A 130 -10.79 -22.22 -49.85
CA ASN A 130 -10.55 -20.90 -49.26
C ASN A 130 -9.19 -20.85 -48.55
N THR A 131 -8.81 -21.92 -47.84
CA THR A 131 -7.48 -22.04 -47.22
C THR A 131 -6.35 -22.04 -48.26
N GLU A 132 -6.49 -22.79 -49.36
CA GLU A 132 -5.47 -22.82 -50.42
C GLU A 132 -5.33 -21.47 -51.14
N LEU A 133 -6.46 -20.80 -51.39
CA LEU A 133 -6.50 -19.48 -52.00
C LEU A 133 -5.85 -18.42 -51.11
N LEU A 134 -6.14 -18.46 -49.80
CA LEU A 134 -5.47 -17.60 -48.82
C LEU A 134 -3.96 -17.85 -48.79
N ASN A 135 -3.52 -19.11 -48.76
CA ASN A 135 -2.09 -19.45 -48.74
C ASN A 135 -1.38 -18.86 -49.96
N ALA A 136 -1.97 -19.00 -51.16
CA ALA A 136 -1.45 -18.38 -52.37
C ALA A 136 -1.40 -16.84 -52.27
N TYR A 137 -2.46 -16.23 -51.73
CA TYR A 137 -2.53 -14.79 -51.52
C TYR A 137 -1.46 -14.27 -50.55
N GLN A 138 -1.34 -14.86 -49.36
CA GLN A 138 -0.33 -14.51 -48.37
C GLN A 138 1.10 -14.73 -48.91
N GLN A 139 1.30 -15.76 -49.75
CA GLN A 139 2.59 -15.97 -50.41
C GLN A 139 2.98 -14.80 -51.31
N PHE A 140 2.04 -14.16 -51.99
CA PHE A 140 2.33 -12.97 -52.79
C PHE A 140 2.76 -11.75 -51.96
N LEU A 141 2.33 -11.68 -50.70
CA LEU A 141 2.71 -10.64 -49.73
C LEU A 141 3.98 -10.96 -48.93
N SER A 142 4.52 -12.18 -49.09
CA SER A 142 5.72 -12.61 -48.34
C SER A 142 6.98 -11.79 -48.70
N PRO A 143 7.92 -11.63 -47.75
CA PRO A 143 9.23 -11.04 -48.02
C PRO A 143 9.99 -11.78 -49.13
N GLU A 144 9.89 -13.11 -49.16
CA GLU A 144 10.56 -13.98 -50.13
C GLU A 144 10.04 -13.75 -51.55
N MET A 145 8.72 -13.61 -51.73
CA MET A 145 8.13 -13.25 -53.02
C MET A 145 8.55 -11.84 -53.45
N SER A 146 8.57 -10.90 -52.51
CA SER A 146 9.03 -9.53 -52.78
C SER A 146 10.49 -9.49 -53.23
N LEU A 147 11.35 -10.34 -52.66
CA LEU A 147 12.73 -10.53 -53.10
C LEU A 147 12.80 -11.20 -54.49
N LEU A 148 12.00 -12.23 -54.76
CA LEU A 148 11.93 -12.90 -56.07
C LEU A 148 11.49 -11.95 -57.19
N LYS A 149 10.40 -11.19 -56.99
CA LYS A 149 9.91 -10.19 -57.95
C LYS A 149 10.97 -9.13 -58.26
N ARG A 150 11.67 -8.63 -57.23
CA ARG A 150 12.81 -7.71 -57.40
C ARG A 150 13.96 -8.34 -58.19
N ALA A 151 14.29 -9.60 -57.93
CA ALA A 151 15.33 -10.31 -58.66
C ALA A 151 15.00 -10.47 -60.15
N LEU A 152 13.74 -10.80 -60.48
CA LEU A 152 13.26 -10.89 -61.86
C LEU A 152 13.34 -9.52 -62.56
N GLN A 153 12.93 -8.44 -61.90
CA GLN A 153 13.02 -7.07 -62.45
C GLN A 153 14.48 -6.63 -62.68
N ALA A 154 15.37 -6.96 -61.75
CA ALA A 154 16.80 -6.67 -61.88
C ALA A 154 17.41 -7.42 -63.07
N GLU A 155 17.07 -8.71 -63.24
CA GLU A 155 17.51 -9.51 -64.39
C GLU A 155 16.95 -9.00 -65.72
N MET A 156 15.68 -8.57 -65.77
CA MET A 156 15.11 -7.95 -66.97
C MET A 156 15.85 -6.68 -67.37
N SER A 157 16.27 -5.89 -66.38
CA SER A 157 17.01 -4.64 -66.60
C SER A 157 18.45 -4.93 -67.06
N ALA A 158 19.08 -5.95 -66.49
CA ALA A 158 20.44 -6.38 -66.85
C ALA A 158 20.51 -7.13 -68.19
N ASN A 159 19.47 -7.89 -68.53
CA ASN A 159 19.36 -8.70 -69.74
C ASN A 159 17.98 -8.56 -70.41
N PRO A 160 17.74 -7.45 -71.15
CA PRO A 160 16.43 -7.17 -71.77
C PRO A 160 15.98 -8.17 -72.85
N ARG A 161 16.85 -9.08 -73.28
CA ARG A 161 16.54 -10.12 -74.28
C ARG A 161 16.19 -11.47 -73.65
N ASN A 162 16.19 -11.58 -72.32
CA ASN A 162 15.85 -12.81 -71.63
C ASN A 162 14.32 -13.03 -71.62
N GLU A 163 13.81 -13.69 -72.66
CA GLU A 163 12.38 -14.00 -72.83
C GLU A 163 11.81 -14.83 -71.67
N ASP A 164 12.63 -15.66 -71.04
CA ASP A 164 12.19 -16.57 -69.99
C ASP A 164 11.85 -15.84 -68.70
N VAL A 165 12.68 -14.86 -68.33
CA VAL A 165 12.44 -14.00 -67.16
C VAL A 165 11.26 -13.06 -67.41
N MET A 166 11.16 -12.49 -68.61
CA MET A 166 10.02 -11.65 -68.99
C MET A 166 8.70 -12.42 -68.89
N ALA A 167 8.66 -13.65 -69.42
CA ALA A 167 7.49 -14.51 -69.34
C ALA A 167 7.19 -14.95 -67.90
N ALA A 168 8.22 -15.30 -67.11
CA ALA A 168 8.03 -15.66 -65.71
C ALA A 168 7.45 -14.50 -64.88
N ALA A 169 7.97 -13.28 -65.06
CA ALA A 169 7.46 -12.09 -64.38
C ALA A 169 6.00 -11.78 -64.79
N ALA A 170 5.67 -11.87 -66.08
CA ALA A 170 4.31 -11.68 -66.58
C ALA A 170 3.34 -12.75 -66.02
N ASN A 171 3.75 -14.03 -66.02
CA ASN A 171 2.94 -15.13 -65.49
C ASN A 171 2.63 -14.95 -64.00
N LEU A 172 3.62 -14.51 -63.21
CA LEU A 172 3.41 -14.22 -61.79
C LEU A 172 2.43 -13.06 -61.56
N PHE A 173 2.52 -12.00 -62.37
CA PHE A 173 1.60 -10.87 -62.31
C PHE A 173 0.16 -11.28 -62.64
N SER A 174 -0.04 -12.05 -63.72
CA SER A 174 -1.36 -12.59 -64.09
C SER A 174 -1.93 -13.50 -62.99
N LEU A 175 -1.09 -14.32 -62.38
CA LEU A 175 -1.49 -15.23 -61.32
C LEU A 175 -1.90 -14.49 -60.04
N GLU A 176 -1.15 -13.47 -59.63
CA GLU A 176 -1.48 -12.60 -58.50
C GLU A 176 -2.82 -11.88 -58.69
N ALA A 177 -3.06 -11.37 -59.90
CA ALA A 177 -4.31 -10.71 -60.24
C ALA A 177 -5.50 -11.68 -60.16
N LEU A 178 -5.36 -12.91 -60.67
CA LEU A 178 -6.42 -13.92 -60.61
C LEU A 178 -6.70 -14.39 -59.18
N VAL A 179 -5.66 -14.64 -58.38
CA VAL A 179 -5.81 -15.03 -56.96
C VAL A 179 -6.53 -13.94 -56.18
N THR A 180 -6.13 -12.68 -56.36
CA THR A 180 -6.79 -11.53 -55.72
C THR A 180 -8.25 -11.42 -56.17
N LYS A 181 -8.51 -11.56 -57.47
CA LYS A 181 -9.86 -11.45 -58.03
C LYS A 181 -10.79 -12.55 -57.53
N GLU A 182 -10.34 -13.80 -57.50
CA GLU A 182 -11.13 -14.92 -56.97
C GLU A 182 -11.46 -14.73 -55.50
N ALA A 183 -10.47 -14.32 -54.71
CA ALA A 183 -10.68 -14.06 -53.29
C ALA A 183 -11.71 -12.93 -53.08
N SER A 184 -11.60 -11.83 -53.82
CA SER A 184 -12.59 -10.75 -53.81
C SER A 184 -13.99 -11.23 -54.22
N ASN A 185 -14.11 -12.07 -55.25
CA ASN A 185 -15.40 -12.61 -55.69
C ASN A 185 -16.09 -13.39 -54.56
N ARG A 186 -15.34 -14.26 -53.86
CA ARG A 186 -15.87 -15.05 -52.72
C ARG A 186 -16.25 -14.17 -51.54
N ILE A 187 -15.44 -13.16 -51.23
CA ILE A 187 -15.69 -12.22 -50.12
C ILE A 187 -16.95 -11.39 -50.38
N ILE A 188 -17.12 -10.86 -51.59
CA ILE A 188 -18.32 -10.07 -51.97
C ILE A 188 -19.59 -10.91 -51.78
N ILE A 189 -19.57 -12.19 -52.16
CA ILE A 189 -20.72 -13.09 -51.97
C ILE A 189 -20.94 -13.35 -50.47
N ALA A 190 -19.89 -13.66 -49.72
CA ALA A 190 -20.00 -14.00 -48.30
C ALA A 190 -20.42 -12.82 -47.41
N GLN A 191 -20.06 -11.60 -47.80
CA GLN A 191 -20.49 -10.36 -47.14
C GLN A 191 -21.92 -9.93 -47.55
N GLY A 192 -22.61 -10.71 -48.40
CA GLY A 192 -23.96 -10.40 -48.87
C GLY A 192 -24.05 -9.23 -49.87
N LEU A 193 -22.92 -8.80 -50.42
CA LEU A 193 -22.83 -7.67 -51.36
C LEU A 193 -23.23 -8.07 -52.80
N ALA A 194 -23.22 -9.37 -53.12
CA ALA A 194 -23.76 -9.90 -54.38
C ALA A 194 -24.30 -11.34 -54.19
N GLN A 195 -25.25 -11.73 -55.04
CA GLN A 195 -25.76 -13.11 -55.08
C GLN A 195 -24.80 -14.04 -55.86
N PRO A 196 -24.67 -15.33 -55.52
CA PRO A 196 -23.74 -16.26 -56.17
C PRO A 196 -23.84 -16.34 -57.70
N GLY A 197 -25.03 -16.09 -58.27
CA GLY A 197 -25.24 -16.07 -59.73
C GLY A 197 -24.88 -14.76 -60.44
N GLN A 198 -24.59 -13.69 -59.70
CA GLN A 198 -24.27 -12.37 -60.27
C GLN A 198 -22.78 -12.21 -60.61
N ILE A 199 -21.91 -13.01 -60.00
CA ILE A 199 -20.46 -13.00 -60.26
C ILE A 199 -20.11 -14.24 -61.09
N PRO A 200 -19.76 -14.10 -62.38
CA PRO A 200 -19.39 -15.25 -63.19
C PRO A 200 -18.06 -15.85 -62.71
N PRO A 201 -17.86 -17.18 -62.81
CA PRO A 201 -16.57 -17.79 -62.48
C PRO A 201 -15.41 -17.27 -63.33
N LEU A 202 -14.17 -17.34 -62.83
CA LEU A 202 -12.99 -16.86 -63.55
C LEU A 202 -12.84 -17.51 -64.94
N SER A 203 -13.07 -18.83 -65.04
CA SER A 203 -13.00 -19.57 -66.30
C SER A 203 -14.02 -19.07 -67.34
N ALA A 204 -15.21 -18.61 -66.89
CA ALA A 204 -16.20 -18.00 -67.78
C ALA A 204 -15.81 -16.56 -68.18
N GLN A 205 -15.20 -15.80 -67.27
CA GLN A 205 -14.78 -14.42 -67.53
C GLN A 205 -13.56 -14.34 -68.46
N TYR A 206 -12.59 -15.23 -68.27
CA TYR A 206 -11.26 -15.13 -68.88
C TYR A 206 -10.86 -16.31 -69.77
N GLY A 207 -11.70 -17.35 -69.89
CA GLY A 207 -11.40 -18.56 -70.68
C GLY A 207 -11.45 -18.38 -72.19
N ALA A 208 -11.82 -17.20 -72.71
CA ALA A 208 -11.95 -16.95 -74.15
C ALA A 208 -10.62 -17.02 -74.92
N GLY A 209 -9.49 -16.88 -74.24
CA GLY A 209 -8.15 -16.88 -74.85
C GLY A 209 -7.72 -18.22 -75.46
N ILE A 210 -8.22 -19.34 -74.92
CA ILE A 210 -7.97 -20.69 -75.45
C ILE A 210 -9.26 -21.51 -75.32
N GLU A 211 -9.81 -21.95 -76.46
CA GLU A 211 -11.02 -22.77 -76.45
C GLU A 211 -10.78 -24.15 -75.80
N GLY A 212 -11.70 -24.59 -74.95
CA GLY A 212 -11.67 -25.92 -74.35
C GLY A 212 -10.71 -26.09 -73.17
N MET A 213 -10.32 -25.00 -72.50
CA MET A 213 -9.56 -25.08 -71.23
C MET A 213 -10.42 -25.62 -70.07
N GLY A 214 -11.74 -25.50 -70.15
CA GLY A 214 -12.71 -26.06 -69.19
C GLY A 214 -12.83 -25.25 -67.89
N ALA A 215 -13.90 -25.50 -67.13
CA ALA A 215 -14.04 -25.03 -65.75
C ALA A 215 -13.47 -26.06 -64.77
N ALA A 216 -13.07 -25.63 -63.59
CA ALA A 216 -12.76 -26.54 -62.49
C ALA A 216 -13.77 -26.32 -61.36
N ARG A 217 -14.13 -27.40 -60.67
CA ARG A 217 -14.90 -27.26 -59.44
C ARG A 217 -13.94 -26.90 -58.30
N PRO A 218 -14.36 -26.06 -57.35
CA PRO A 218 -13.64 -25.88 -56.10
C PRO A 218 -13.37 -27.24 -55.45
N HIS A 219 -12.16 -27.40 -54.93
CA HIS A 219 -11.77 -28.54 -54.13
C HIS A 219 -12.57 -28.52 -52.81
N GLU A 220 -13.36 -29.56 -52.58
CA GLU A 220 -14.10 -29.72 -51.33
C GLU A 220 -13.16 -30.22 -50.24
N ALA A 221 -12.61 -29.28 -49.46
CA ALA A 221 -11.86 -29.60 -48.25
C ALA A 221 -12.84 -29.74 -47.05
N PRO A 222 -12.89 -30.91 -46.38
CA PRO A 222 -13.69 -31.06 -45.16
C PRO A 222 -13.29 -30.03 -44.11
N ALA A 223 -14.27 -29.30 -43.57
CA ALA A 223 -14.06 -28.27 -42.56
C ALA A 223 -13.02 -27.21 -43.02
N ASP A 224 -13.19 -26.67 -44.23
CA ASP A 224 -12.45 -25.50 -44.72
C ASP A 224 -12.89 -24.20 -44.00
N MET A 225 -12.08 -23.14 -44.10
CA MET A 225 -12.45 -21.83 -43.57
C MET A 225 -13.56 -21.17 -44.39
N SER A 226 -14.35 -20.31 -43.74
CA SER A 226 -15.33 -19.48 -44.45
C SER A 226 -14.63 -18.37 -45.25
N ALA A 227 -15.33 -17.82 -46.25
CA ALA A 227 -14.82 -16.64 -46.97
C ALA A 227 -14.79 -15.38 -46.09
N VAL A 228 -15.54 -15.33 -45.00
CA VAL A 228 -15.47 -14.26 -43.98
C VAL A 228 -14.15 -14.36 -43.19
N SER A 229 -13.80 -15.55 -42.73
CA SER A 229 -12.50 -15.84 -42.11
C SER A 229 -11.33 -15.53 -43.04
N MET A 230 -11.46 -15.87 -44.33
CA MET A 230 -10.48 -15.53 -45.35
C MET A 230 -10.32 -14.01 -45.52
N HIS A 231 -11.44 -13.25 -45.52
CA HIS A 231 -11.41 -11.78 -45.59
C HIS A 231 -10.59 -11.17 -44.45
N VAL A 232 -10.84 -11.61 -43.21
CA VAL A 232 -10.10 -11.14 -42.03
C VAL A 232 -8.58 -11.35 -42.20
N LEU A 233 -8.19 -12.57 -42.59
CA LEU A 233 -6.77 -12.93 -42.73
C LEU A 233 -6.09 -12.17 -43.87
N MET A 234 -6.80 -11.92 -44.98
CA MET A 234 -6.29 -11.12 -46.08
C MET A 234 -6.07 -9.66 -45.66
N ASP A 235 -7.06 -9.04 -45.03
CA ASP A 235 -6.96 -7.64 -44.61
C ASP A 235 -5.84 -7.41 -43.58
N VAL A 236 -5.73 -8.30 -42.59
CA VAL A 236 -4.62 -8.25 -41.62
C VAL A 236 -3.28 -8.49 -42.32
N ALA A 237 -3.19 -9.40 -43.28
CA ALA A 237 -1.95 -9.65 -44.01
C ALA A 237 -1.52 -8.44 -44.87
N ILE A 238 -2.46 -7.75 -45.53
CA ILE A 238 -2.19 -6.53 -46.31
C ILE A 238 -1.66 -5.43 -45.39
N ASP A 239 -2.40 -5.11 -44.32
CA ASP A 239 -2.07 -3.99 -43.43
C ASP A 239 -0.74 -4.22 -42.69
N SER A 240 -0.53 -5.41 -42.15
CA SER A 240 0.73 -5.76 -41.48
C SER A 240 1.91 -5.83 -42.45
N SER A 241 1.73 -6.37 -43.67
CA SER A 241 2.80 -6.36 -44.68
C SER A 241 3.23 -4.93 -45.05
N ALA A 242 2.28 -3.99 -45.15
CA ALA A 242 2.58 -2.58 -45.42
C ALA A 242 3.32 -1.88 -44.26
N ARG A 243 3.22 -2.40 -43.03
CA ARG A 243 3.91 -1.87 -41.83
C ARG A 243 5.33 -2.39 -41.65
N ARG A 244 5.70 -3.49 -42.31
CA ARG A 244 6.97 -4.20 -42.12
C ARG A 244 8.22 -3.30 -42.27
N GLU A 245 8.21 -2.37 -43.22
CA GLU A 245 9.34 -1.45 -43.43
C GLU A 245 9.57 -0.49 -42.25
N ARG A 246 8.49 0.05 -41.66
CA ARG A 246 8.57 0.92 -40.48
C ARG A 246 9.18 0.20 -39.29
N VAL A 247 8.82 -1.08 -39.13
CA VAL A 247 9.34 -1.95 -38.08
C VAL A 247 10.81 -2.28 -38.31
N GLY A 248 11.25 -2.42 -39.56
CA GLY A 248 12.67 -2.55 -39.90
C GLY A 248 13.50 -1.36 -39.39
N GLY A 249 13.01 -0.13 -39.56
CA GLY A 249 13.63 1.07 -39.02
C GLY A 249 13.69 1.08 -37.49
N LEU A 250 12.57 0.70 -36.84
CA LEU A 250 12.49 0.60 -35.38
C LEU A 250 13.52 -0.40 -34.81
N VAL A 251 13.65 -1.57 -35.42
CA VAL A 251 14.61 -2.60 -34.98
C VAL A 251 16.04 -2.16 -35.19
N ALA A 252 16.35 -1.50 -36.31
CA ALA A 252 17.68 -0.96 -36.57
C ALA A 252 18.08 0.12 -35.55
N ASP A 253 17.15 1.02 -35.23
CA ASP A 253 17.34 2.05 -34.19
C ASP A 253 17.56 1.42 -32.81
N MET A 254 16.70 0.49 -32.40
CA MET A 254 16.85 -0.23 -31.13
C MET A 254 18.17 -1.01 -31.06
N ALA A 255 18.53 -1.73 -32.13
CA ALA A 255 19.77 -2.49 -32.18
C ALA A 255 21.00 -1.57 -32.06
N SER A 256 20.95 -0.37 -32.65
CA SER A 256 21.99 0.65 -32.51
C SER A 256 22.05 1.20 -31.09
N ARG A 257 20.93 1.68 -30.53
CA ARG A 257 20.89 2.30 -29.19
C ARG A 257 21.31 1.35 -28.08
N ARG A 258 21.00 0.06 -28.25
CA ARG A 258 21.29 -0.99 -27.27
C ARG A 258 22.53 -1.82 -27.58
N ASN A 259 23.29 -1.48 -28.63
CA ASN A 259 24.50 -2.21 -29.05
C ASN A 259 24.29 -3.73 -29.28
N LEU A 260 23.16 -4.11 -29.91
CA LEU A 260 22.74 -5.52 -30.09
C LEU A 260 23.37 -6.20 -31.31
N GLY A 261 24.31 -5.55 -32.00
CA GLY A 261 24.94 -6.06 -33.22
C GLY A 261 23.97 -6.10 -34.42
N ASN A 262 24.23 -7.01 -35.38
CA ASN A 262 23.49 -7.10 -36.63
C ASN A 262 22.21 -7.96 -36.49
N ILE A 263 21.23 -7.48 -35.72
CA ILE A 263 19.89 -8.10 -35.66
C ILE A 263 18.92 -7.32 -36.56
N ASP A 264 18.10 -8.03 -37.33
CA ASP A 264 17.05 -7.45 -38.17
C ASP A 264 15.63 -7.86 -37.76
N ALA A 265 14.61 -7.12 -38.21
CA ALA A 265 13.21 -7.36 -37.83
C ALA A 265 12.72 -8.78 -38.18
N ARG A 266 13.24 -9.40 -39.25
CA ARG A 266 12.85 -10.76 -39.63
C ARG A 266 13.30 -11.78 -38.58
N GLN A 267 14.45 -11.59 -37.94
CA GLN A 267 14.94 -12.47 -36.88
C GLN A 267 14.08 -12.40 -35.61
N PHE A 268 13.49 -11.24 -35.30
CA PHE A 268 12.48 -11.13 -34.24
C PHE A 268 11.24 -11.95 -34.59
N GLY A 269 10.73 -11.76 -35.81
CA GLY A 269 9.62 -12.57 -36.34
C GLY A 269 9.93 -14.06 -36.37
N ASP A 270 11.19 -14.48 -36.61
CA ASP A 270 11.61 -15.89 -36.58
C ASP A 270 11.53 -16.50 -35.17
N VAL A 271 11.83 -15.73 -34.12
CA VAL A 271 11.62 -16.17 -32.74
C VAL A 271 10.15 -16.50 -32.54
N LEU A 272 9.26 -15.58 -32.91
CA LEU A 272 7.80 -15.73 -32.77
C LEU A 272 7.26 -16.88 -33.63
N ARG A 273 7.59 -16.94 -34.94
CA ARG A 273 7.14 -18.01 -35.86
C ARG A 273 7.63 -19.40 -35.50
N SER A 274 8.73 -19.50 -34.76
CA SER A 274 9.28 -20.78 -34.31
C SER A 274 8.78 -21.23 -32.95
N ALA A 275 7.98 -20.39 -32.27
CA ALA A 275 7.25 -20.80 -31.08
C ALA A 275 6.09 -21.72 -31.48
N GLY A 276 5.83 -22.75 -30.68
CA GLY A 276 4.68 -23.62 -30.91
C GLY A 276 3.38 -22.88 -30.63
N LEU A 277 2.28 -23.28 -31.28
CA LEU A 277 0.96 -22.76 -31.00
C LEU A 277 0.20 -23.75 -30.13
N THR A 278 -0.35 -23.29 -28.99
CA THR A 278 -1.00 -24.18 -28.01
C THR A 278 -2.39 -23.68 -27.61
N ILE A 279 -3.32 -24.60 -27.39
CA ILE A 279 -4.62 -24.34 -26.76
C ILE A 279 -4.65 -25.06 -25.42
N ASN A 280 -4.88 -24.33 -24.32
CA ASN A 280 -5.05 -24.92 -22.99
C ASN A 280 -6.54 -25.12 -22.70
N VAL A 281 -6.91 -26.32 -22.23
CA VAL A 281 -8.29 -26.71 -21.88
C VAL A 281 -8.32 -27.58 -20.62
N ASP A 282 -9.48 -27.64 -19.97
CA ASP A 282 -9.71 -28.52 -18.83
C ASP A 282 -9.69 -30.02 -19.22
N LEU A 283 -9.11 -30.84 -18.34
CA LEU A 283 -9.02 -32.30 -18.49
C LEU A 283 -10.39 -32.96 -18.55
N GLY A 284 -11.29 -32.57 -17.64
CA GLY A 284 -12.63 -33.12 -17.56
C GLY A 284 -13.48 -32.78 -18.78
N PHE A 285 -13.33 -31.56 -19.30
CA PHE A 285 -13.95 -31.12 -20.55
C PHE A 285 -13.44 -31.92 -21.76
N LEU A 286 -12.11 -31.97 -22.00
CA LEU A 286 -11.57 -32.60 -23.21
C LEU A 286 -11.92 -34.09 -23.28
N PHE A 287 -11.78 -34.81 -22.17
CA PHE A 287 -12.04 -36.24 -22.10
C PHE A 287 -13.50 -36.58 -21.83
N GLY A 288 -14.41 -35.60 -21.77
CA GLY A 288 -15.84 -35.86 -21.62
C GLY A 288 -16.21 -36.51 -20.28
N MET A 289 -15.46 -36.20 -19.22
CA MET A 289 -15.72 -36.69 -17.86
C MET A 289 -16.84 -35.90 -17.17
N ASN A 290 -16.96 -34.60 -17.49
CA ASN A 290 -17.97 -33.69 -16.98
C ASN A 290 -18.50 -32.82 -18.13
N GLY A 291 -19.75 -33.01 -18.55
CA GLY A 291 -20.40 -32.17 -19.57
C GLY A 291 -20.15 -32.59 -21.03
N PRO A 292 -19.93 -31.65 -21.97
CA PRO A 292 -19.78 -31.93 -23.41
C PRO A 292 -18.61 -32.88 -23.71
N LYS A 293 -18.74 -33.68 -24.79
CA LYS A 293 -17.74 -34.69 -25.19
C LYS A 293 -17.07 -34.31 -26.54
N PRO A 294 -16.14 -33.34 -26.57
CA PRO A 294 -15.61 -32.77 -27.81
C PRO A 294 -14.89 -33.80 -28.71
N LEU A 295 -14.25 -34.82 -28.12
CA LEU A 295 -13.58 -35.88 -28.88
C LEU A 295 -14.55 -36.77 -29.70
N LEU A 296 -15.86 -36.78 -29.40
CA LEU A 296 -16.85 -37.45 -30.26
C LEU A 296 -17.00 -36.80 -31.63
N LYS A 297 -16.46 -35.60 -31.82
CA LYS A 297 -16.41 -34.89 -33.11
C LYS A 297 -14.96 -34.68 -33.57
N ALA A 298 -14.03 -35.56 -33.21
CA ALA A 298 -12.60 -35.40 -33.52
C ALA A 298 -12.26 -35.27 -35.03
N GLY A 299 -13.12 -35.77 -35.91
CA GLY A 299 -13.01 -35.63 -37.37
C GLY A 299 -13.76 -34.41 -37.94
N GLY A 300 -14.52 -33.71 -37.11
CA GLY A 300 -15.29 -32.51 -37.45
C GLY A 300 -14.74 -31.23 -36.83
N ALA A 301 -15.48 -30.14 -37.02
CA ALA A 301 -15.13 -28.84 -36.45
C ALA A 301 -15.26 -28.85 -34.92
N TRP A 302 -14.26 -28.27 -34.24
CA TRP A 302 -14.33 -27.98 -32.81
C TRP A 302 -15.48 -27.02 -32.52
N GLU A 303 -16.36 -27.40 -31.60
CA GLU A 303 -17.49 -26.58 -31.17
C GLU A 303 -17.16 -25.76 -29.92
N HIS A 304 -17.20 -24.42 -30.05
CA HIS A 304 -17.19 -23.49 -28.93
C HIS A 304 -18.61 -23.08 -28.52
N ILE A 305 -18.77 -22.33 -27.42
CA ILE A 305 -20.06 -21.98 -26.81
C ILE A 305 -21.11 -21.42 -27.79
N PHE A 306 -20.71 -20.60 -28.77
CA PHE A 306 -21.66 -20.10 -29.78
C PHE A 306 -22.26 -21.19 -30.68
N HIS A 307 -21.59 -22.32 -30.89
CA HIS A 307 -22.20 -23.47 -31.58
C HIS A 307 -23.35 -24.06 -30.77
N SER A 308 -23.20 -24.14 -29.44
CA SER A 308 -24.27 -24.60 -28.54
C SER A 308 -25.45 -23.63 -28.51
N ILE A 309 -25.19 -22.31 -28.59
CA ILE A 309 -26.23 -21.27 -28.67
C ILE A 309 -26.95 -21.32 -30.02
N GLU A 310 -26.22 -21.48 -31.13
CA GLU A 310 -26.77 -21.52 -32.49
C GLU A 310 -27.55 -22.82 -32.77
N ALA A 311 -27.05 -23.95 -32.32
CA ALA A 311 -27.66 -25.27 -32.53
C ALA A 311 -28.77 -25.61 -31.51
N ALA A 312 -29.09 -24.70 -30.60
CA ALA A 312 -30.13 -24.91 -29.60
C ALA A 312 -31.51 -25.13 -30.27
N PRO A 313 -32.23 -26.22 -29.93
CA PRO A 313 -33.50 -26.54 -30.59
C PRO A 313 -34.66 -25.62 -30.15
N ASP A 314 -34.52 -24.94 -29.01
CA ASP A 314 -35.52 -24.04 -28.42
C ASP A 314 -34.86 -22.96 -27.53
N GLU A 315 -35.63 -21.94 -27.13
CA GLU A 315 -35.12 -20.81 -26.35
C GLU A 315 -34.66 -21.23 -24.94
N ALA A 316 -35.25 -22.27 -24.35
CA ALA A 316 -34.83 -22.75 -23.03
C ALA A 316 -33.43 -23.38 -23.09
N SER A 317 -33.18 -24.19 -24.12
CA SER A 317 -31.86 -24.77 -24.41
C SER A 317 -30.84 -23.70 -24.78
N ARG A 318 -31.28 -22.66 -25.51
CA ARG A 318 -30.44 -21.52 -25.86
C ARG A 318 -30.04 -20.72 -24.62
N GLN A 319 -30.99 -20.44 -23.73
CA GLN A 319 -30.72 -19.74 -22.48
C GLN A 319 -29.81 -20.57 -21.56
N ALA A 320 -30.06 -21.88 -21.45
CA ALA A 320 -29.18 -22.77 -20.69
C ALA A 320 -27.74 -22.75 -21.22
N ALA A 321 -27.52 -22.63 -22.54
CA ALA A 321 -26.19 -22.49 -23.11
C ALA A 321 -25.54 -21.13 -22.79
N ILE A 322 -26.31 -20.05 -22.70
CA ILE A 322 -25.85 -18.71 -22.30
C ILE A 322 -25.48 -18.69 -20.81
N ASP A 323 -26.32 -19.29 -19.97
CA ASP A 323 -26.18 -19.30 -18.51
C ASP A 323 -24.89 -20.00 -18.03
N VAL A 324 -24.28 -20.87 -18.85
CA VAL A 324 -22.97 -21.49 -18.58
C VAL A 324 -21.88 -20.44 -18.31
N LYS A 325 -21.95 -19.27 -18.97
CA LYS A 325 -20.98 -18.19 -18.82
C LYS A 325 -21.57 -16.87 -18.35
N GLY A 326 -22.89 -16.69 -18.42
CA GLY A 326 -23.58 -15.44 -18.12
C GLY A 326 -23.92 -14.65 -19.39
N ALA A 327 -25.05 -13.97 -19.36
CA ALA A 327 -25.56 -13.22 -20.52
C ALA A 327 -24.68 -12.01 -20.83
N GLY A 328 -24.18 -11.33 -19.79
CA GLY A 328 -23.27 -10.19 -19.92
C GLY A 328 -21.92 -10.60 -20.52
N TYR A 329 -21.36 -11.73 -20.09
CA TYR A 329 -20.14 -12.28 -20.69
C TYR A 329 -20.32 -12.61 -22.19
N ILE A 330 -21.41 -13.29 -22.57
CA ILE A 330 -21.66 -13.65 -23.97
C ILE A 330 -21.80 -12.40 -24.85
N GLN A 331 -22.51 -11.38 -24.37
CA GLN A 331 -22.66 -10.11 -25.08
C GLN A 331 -21.32 -9.37 -25.20
N LYS A 332 -20.55 -9.31 -24.11
CA LYS A 332 -19.21 -8.70 -24.11
C LYS A 332 -18.31 -9.38 -25.13
N ARG A 333 -18.28 -10.72 -25.14
CA ARG A 333 -17.49 -11.49 -26.09
C ARG A 333 -17.91 -11.23 -27.54
N ASP A 334 -19.21 -11.17 -27.81
CA ASP A 334 -19.71 -10.85 -29.16
C ASP A 334 -19.24 -9.46 -29.62
N ASN A 335 -19.37 -8.44 -28.77
CA ASN A 335 -18.96 -7.08 -29.12
C ASN A 335 -17.44 -6.93 -29.25
N VAL A 336 -16.66 -7.66 -28.44
CA VAL A 336 -15.18 -7.74 -28.58
C VAL A 336 -14.82 -8.37 -29.92
N GLU A 337 -15.39 -9.53 -30.24
CA GLU A 337 -15.14 -10.22 -31.50
C GLU A 337 -15.51 -9.37 -32.71
N ARG A 338 -16.64 -8.65 -32.65
CA ARG A 338 -17.06 -7.69 -33.69
C ARG A 338 -16.21 -6.41 -33.73
N GLY A 339 -15.49 -6.10 -32.65
CA GLY A 339 -14.53 -5.01 -32.60
C GLY A 339 -13.19 -5.37 -33.24
N LEU A 340 -12.70 -6.58 -33.01
CA LEU A 340 -11.51 -7.11 -33.70
C LEU A 340 -11.82 -7.50 -35.16
N PHE A 341 -13.01 -8.03 -35.41
CA PHE A 341 -13.44 -8.61 -36.68
C PHE A 341 -14.77 -7.98 -37.14
N PRO A 342 -14.76 -6.72 -37.64
CA PRO A 342 -15.94 -6.07 -38.20
C PRO A 342 -16.60 -6.88 -39.34
N GLU A 343 -15.88 -7.81 -39.96
CA GLU A 343 -16.35 -8.72 -41.01
C GLU A 343 -17.44 -9.69 -40.53
N LEU A 344 -17.57 -9.87 -39.20
CA LEU A 344 -18.71 -10.58 -38.59
C LEU A 344 -20.03 -9.81 -38.73
N SER A 345 -19.97 -8.51 -39.07
CA SER A 345 -21.06 -7.56 -39.39
C SER A 345 -22.25 -7.54 -38.41
N GLU A 346 -22.56 -6.37 -37.85
CA GLU A 346 -23.73 -6.21 -36.97
C GLU A 346 -25.07 -6.42 -37.69
N ASP A 347 -25.09 -6.29 -39.01
CA ASP A 347 -26.31 -6.39 -39.83
C ASP A 347 -26.72 -7.84 -40.12
N ARG A 348 -25.91 -8.83 -39.71
CA ARG A 348 -26.23 -10.25 -39.85
C ARG A 348 -25.92 -11.04 -38.57
N PRO A 349 -26.67 -12.13 -38.30
CA PRO A 349 -26.31 -13.06 -37.24
C PRO A 349 -24.91 -13.61 -37.49
N ALA A 350 -24.03 -13.48 -36.49
CA ALA A 350 -22.71 -14.05 -36.57
C ALA A 350 -22.80 -15.58 -36.46
N VAL A 351 -22.28 -16.27 -37.47
CA VAL A 351 -22.26 -17.73 -37.57
C VAL A 351 -21.12 -18.27 -36.73
N ALA A 352 -21.35 -19.32 -35.94
CA ALA A 352 -20.35 -19.87 -35.04
C ALA A 352 -19.05 -20.27 -35.77
N ASN A 353 -19.15 -20.87 -36.96
CA ASN A 353 -18.00 -21.25 -37.79
C ASN A 353 -17.19 -20.08 -38.37
N GLU A 354 -17.70 -18.85 -38.33
CA GLU A 354 -16.97 -17.65 -38.76
C GLU A 354 -16.15 -17.03 -37.62
N ARG A 355 -16.42 -17.42 -36.36
CA ARG A 355 -15.70 -16.95 -35.19
C ARG A 355 -14.39 -17.73 -35.04
N PRO A 356 -13.30 -17.08 -34.64
CA PRO A 356 -12.02 -17.76 -34.47
C PRO A 356 -12.00 -18.64 -33.22
N THR A 357 -11.13 -19.64 -33.24
CA THR A 357 -10.71 -20.38 -32.05
C THR A 357 -9.44 -19.75 -31.50
N TYR A 358 -9.37 -19.56 -30.18
CA TYR A 358 -8.27 -18.84 -29.53
C TYR A 358 -7.18 -19.81 -29.06
N ALA A 359 -5.95 -19.53 -29.48
CA ALA A 359 -4.73 -20.23 -29.10
C ALA A 359 -3.67 -19.22 -28.65
N ALA A 360 -2.54 -19.68 -28.15
CA ALA A 360 -1.47 -18.81 -27.66
C ALA A 360 -0.10 -19.27 -28.16
N LEU A 361 0.76 -18.30 -28.51
CA LEU A 361 2.14 -18.58 -28.87
C LEU A 361 2.95 -18.95 -27.63
N ASN A 362 3.53 -20.13 -27.65
CA ASN A 362 4.31 -20.69 -26.56
C ASN A 362 5.76 -20.20 -26.58
N LEU A 363 5.95 -18.93 -26.25
CA LEU A 363 7.24 -18.23 -26.26
C LEU A 363 8.26 -18.82 -25.28
N LEU A 364 7.79 -19.34 -24.14
CA LEU A 364 8.62 -20.06 -23.17
C LEU A 364 8.97 -21.49 -23.64
N ARG A 365 8.27 -22.00 -24.65
CA ARG A 365 8.36 -23.38 -25.14
C ARG A 365 8.12 -24.41 -24.03
N GLN A 366 7.13 -24.14 -23.18
CA GLN A 366 6.68 -25.02 -22.10
C GLN A 366 5.88 -26.19 -22.65
N ARG A 367 6.02 -27.38 -22.07
CA ARG A 367 5.24 -28.53 -22.53
C ARG A 367 3.78 -28.40 -22.12
N THR A 368 3.50 -27.78 -20.98
CA THR A 368 2.13 -27.54 -20.49
C THR A 368 1.40 -26.37 -21.18
N GLY A 369 1.98 -25.80 -22.26
CA GLY A 369 1.35 -24.77 -23.08
C GLY A 369 1.53 -23.35 -22.55
N ALA A 370 1.12 -22.38 -23.35
CA ALA A 370 1.35 -20.96 -23.08
C ALA A 370 0.35 -20.32 -22.10
N ALA A 371 -0.82 -20.94 -21.90
CA ALA A 371 -1.93 -20.36 -21.14
C ALA A 371 -2.47 -21.31 -20.05
N PRO A 372 -1.63 -21.72 -19.08
CA PRO A 372 -1.97 -22.75 -18.09
C PRO A 372 -3.15 -22.39 -17.16
N THR A 373 -3.55 -21.12 -17.10
CA THR A 373 -4.73 -20.65 -16.35
C THR A 373 -6.06 -21.15 -16.93
N TYR A 374 -6.11 -21.51 -18.21
CA TYR A 374 -7.34 -21.97 -18.89
C TYR A 374 -7.57 -23.48 -18.79
N GLY A 375 -6.57 -24.23 -18.31
CA GLY A 375 -6.73 -25.66 -18.06
C GLY A 375 -5.43 -26.44 -18.08
N THR A 376 -5.57 -27.71 -17.73
CA THR A 376 -4.49 -28.62 -17.35
C THR A 376 -4.00 -29.48 -18.51
N VAL A 377 -4.66 -29.36 -19.66
CA VAL A 377 -4.31 -30.03 -20.91
C VAL A 377 -3.94 -29.00 -21.96
N ALA A 378 -2.75 -29.14 -22.53
CA ALA A 378 -2.28 -28.34 -23.66
C ALA A 378 -2.35 -29.15 -24.96
N LEU A 379 -3.08 -28.62 -25.93
CA LEU A 379 -3.12 -29.12 -27.29
C LEU A 379 -2.05 -28.38 -28.09
N HIS A 380 -0.99 -29.08 -28.47
CA HIS A 380 0.04 -28.54 -29.37
C HIS A 380 -0.46 -28.68 -30.80
N LEU A 381 -0.58 -27.55 -31.49
CA LEU A 381 -1.09 -27.50 -32.85
C LEU A 381 0.03 -27.71 -33.87
N LYS A 382 -0.31 -28.26 -35.03
CA LYS A 382 0.64 -28.40 -36.14
C LYS A 382 1.03 -27.02 -36.70
N PRO A 383 2.26 -26.86 -37.24
CA PRO A 383 2.75 -25.56 -37.72
C PRO A 383 1.85 -24.87 -38.74
N GLU A 384 1.19 -25.62 -39.62
CA GLU A 384 0.27 -25.10 -40.64
C GLU A 384 -0.93 -24.33 -40.05
N VAL A 385 -1.34 -24.62 -38.81
CA VAL A 385 -2.45 -23.93 -38.14
C VAL A 385 -2.09 -22.48 -37.80
N ALA A 386 -0.82 -22.23 -37.48
CA ALA A 386 -0.33 -20.90 -37.13
C ALA A 386 -0.48 -19.91 -38.29
N ARG A 387 -0.43 -20.38 -39.55
CA ARG A 387 -0.51 -19.49 -40.72
C ARG A 387 -1.91 -18.94 -40.98
N ARG A 388 -2.96 -19.68 -40.57
CA ARG A 388 -4.36 -19.25 -40.63
C ARG A 388 -4.85 -18.57 -39.36
N ALA A 389 -3.94 -17.94 -38.62
CA ALA A 389 -4.26 -17.15 -37.44
C ALA A 389 -3.91 -15.67 -37.64
N THR A 390 -4.68 -14.81 -36.99
CA THR A 390 -4.26 -13.44 -36.69
C THR A 390 -3.67 -13.39 -35.30
N TYR A 391 -2.83 -12.39 -35.02
CA TYR A 391 -2.11 -12.29 -33.76
C TYR A 391 -2.25 -10.92 -33.12
N THR A 392 -2.36 -10.91 -31.80
CA THR A 392 -2.38 -9.71 -30.94
C THR A 392 -1.46 -9.89 -29.74
N VAL A 393 -0.88 -8.79 -29.26
CA VAL A 393 -0.26 -8.76 -27.94
C VAL A 393 -1.38 -8.74 -26.89
N ASP A 394 -1.27 -9.61 -25.88
CA ASP A 394 -2.31 -9.92 -24.90
C ASP A 394 -3.56 -10.62 -25.49
N ASP A 395 -4.43 -11.07 -24.58
CA ASP A 395 -5.76 -11.62 -24.87
C ASP A 395 -6.60 -10.61 -25.69
N THR A 396 -7.42 -11.11 -26.60
CA THR A 396 -8.45 -10.40 -27.38
C THR A 396 -9.32 -9.47 -26.52
N PHE A 397 -9.63 -9.82 -25.27
CA PHE A 397 -10.36 -8.95 -24.34
C PHE A 397 -9.57 -7.71 -23.87
N VAL A 398 -8.26 -7.69 -24.09
CA VAL A 398 -7.32 -6.61 -23.73
C VAL A 398 -6.87 -5.86 -24.98
N ALA A 399 -6.59 -6.57 -26.07
CA ALA A 399 -6.00 -6.02 -27.30
C ALA A 399 -6.90 -5.01 -28.03
N LEU A 400 -8.22 -5.05 -27.80
CA LEU A 400 -9.16 -4.13 -28.42
C LEU A 400 -8.88 -2.67 -28.02
N ARG A 401 -8.78 -1.80 -29.02
CA ARG A 401 -8.59 -0.35 -28.83
C ARG A 401 -9.93 0.39 -28.83
N LEU A 402 -10.04 1.36 -27.93
CA LEU A 402 -11.24 2.15 -27.71
C LEU A 402 -10.86 3.63 -27.78
N ARG A 403 -11.76 4.45 -28.35
CA ARG A 403 -11.61 5.91 -28.39
C ARG A 403 -12.85 6.55 -27.80
N TYR A 404 -12.66 7.32 -26.73
CA TYR A 404 -13.73 8.10 -26.12
C TYR A 404 -14.22 9.21 -27.05
N THR A 405 -15.52 9.41 -27.08
CA THR A 405 -16.16 10.58 -27.72
C THR A 405 -17.40 10.99 -26.93
N GLU A 406 -17.71 12.29 -26.88
CA GLU A 406 -18.94 12.78 -26.23
C GLU A 406 -20.21 12.23 -26.88
N ALA A 407 -20.21 12.06 -28.21
CA ALA A 407 -21.30 11.40 -28.92
C ALA A 407 -21.47 9.94 -28.47
N GLY A 408 -20.36 9.24 -28.20
CA GLY A 408 -20.39 7.89 -27.66
C GLY A 408 -20.93 7.83 -26.24
N ARG A 409 -20.61 8.80 -25.38
CA ARG A 409 -21.23 8.91 -24.04
C ARG A 409 -22.75 8.95 -24.15
N GLN A 410 -23.27 9.80 -25.02
CA GLN A 410 -24.72 9.88 -25.24
C GLN A 410 -25.29 8.58 -25.81
N ALA A 411 -24.61 7.96 -26.78
CA ALA A 411 -25.06 6.70 -27.37
C ALA A 411 -25.12 5.55 -26.34
N VAL A 412 -24.22 5.50 -25.37
CA VAL A 412 -24.31 4.52 -24.27
C VAL A 412 -25.58 4.73 -23.46
N LEU A 413 -25.87 5.98 -23.06
CA LEU A 413 -27.07 6.30 -22.28
C LEU A 413 -28.35 5.99 -23.07
N ASP A 414 -28.35 6.23 -24.38
CA ASP A 414 -29.50 5.94 -25.25
C ASP A 414 -29.73 4.43 -25.43
N LEU A 415 -28.66 3.64 -25.44
CA LEU A 415 -28.72 2.18 -25.62
C LEU A 415 -28.93 1.41 -24.31
N LEU A 416 -28.57 1.99 -23.17
CA LEU A 416 -28.62 1.34 -21.86
C LEU A 416 -30.01 0.74 -21.51
N PRO A 417 -31.15 1.40 -21.76
CA PRO A 417 -32.46 0.84 -21.46
C PRO A 417 -32.74 -0.49 -22.17
N GLY A 418 -32.26 -0.61 -23.41
CA GLY A 418 -32.43 -1.81 -24.24
C GLY A 418 -31.31 -2.85 -24.09
N SER A 419 -30.27 -2.58 -23.29
CA SER A 419 -29.12 -3.48 -23.21
C SER A 419 -29.47 -4.74 -22.40
N PRO A 420 -29.26 -5.95 -22.94
CA PRO A 420 -29.41 -7.18 -22.16
C PRO A 420 -28.30 -7.31 -21.09
N GLY A 421 -28.48 -8.24 -20.15
CA GLY A 421 -27.45 -8.61 -19.15
C GLY A 421 -27.32 -7.66 -17.95
N ILE A 422 -28.12 -6.59 -17.87
CA ILE A 422 -28.22 -5.70 -16.70
C ILE A 422 -29.65 -5.77 -16.17
N SER A 423 -29.84 -5.87 -14.86
CA SER A 423 -31.17 -5.90 -14.24
C SER A 423 -31.94 -4.59 -14.46
N GLU A 424 -33.27 -4.66 -14.58
CA GLU A 424 -34.11 -3.48 -14.80
C GLU A 424 -33.99 -2.44 -13.66
N ALA A 425 -33.76 -2.90 -12.42
CA ALA A 425 -33.52 -2.02 -11.28
C ALA A 425 -32.21 -1.23 -11.44
N HIS A 426 -31.11 -1.90 -11.79
CA HIS A 426 -29.83 -1.23 -12.01
C HIS A 426 -29.82 -0.35 -13.26
N LYS A 427 -30.53 -0.73 -14.33
CA LYS A 427 -30.73 0.17 -15.49
C LYS A 427 -31.44 1.45 -15.09
N LEU A 428 -32.52 1.36 -14.32
CA LEU A 428 -33.25 2.54 -13.86
C LEU A 428 -32.36 3.45 -12.99
N ASP A 429 -31.56 2.85 -12.10
CA ASP A 429 -30.67 3.60 -11.23
C ASP A 429 -29.54 4.28 -12.01
N LEU A 430 -28.93 3.59 -12.99
CA LEU A 430 -27.94 4.17 -13.91
C LEU A 430 -28.53 5.30 -14.78
N MET A 431 -29.83 5.25 -15.10
CA MET A 431 -30.49 6.31 -15.87
C MET A 431 -30.93 7.52 -15.01
N THR A 432 -31.08 7.35 -13.70
CA THR A 432 -31.59 8.38 -12.80
C THR A 432 -30.49 9.38 -12.41
N GLU A 433 -30.64 10.64 -12.81
CA GLU A 433 -29.69 11.70 -12.44
C GLU A 433 -29.57 11.88 -10.92
N GLY A 434 -28.33 11.96 -10.43
CA GLY A 434 -28.02 12.14 -9.00
C GLY A 434 -27.97 10.84 -8.19
N SER A 435 -28.40 9.70 -8.74
CA SER A 435 -28.23 8.40 -8.08
C SER A 435 -26.75 8.05 -7.86
N GLU A 436 -26.48 7.14 -6.93
CA GLU A 436 -25.11 6.72 -6.65
C GLU A 436 -24.48 5.97 -7.84
N LEU A 437 -25.21 5.06 -8.49
CA LEU A 437 -24.71 4.35 -9.67
C LEU A 437 -24.52 5.28 -10.87
N ARG A 438 -25.40 6.26 -11.08
CA ARG A 438 -25.23 7.27 -12.14
C ARG A 438 -24.01 8.17 -11.88
N ARG A 439 -23.81 8.64 -10.65
CA ARG A 439 -22.61 9.44 -10.30
C ARG A 439 -21.31 8.67 -10.55
N ARG A 440 -21.29 7.36 -10.26
CA ARG A 440 -20.15 6.48 -10.55
C ARG A 440 -19.96 6.26 -12.05
N LEU A 441 -21.04 6.07 -12.80
CA LEU A 441 -20.99 5.97 -14.26
C LEU A 441 -20.41 7.25 -14.89
N ASP A 442 -20.85 8.42 -14.42
CA ASP A 442 -20.33 9.71 -14.90
C ASP A 442 -18.83 9.87 -14.58
N ALA A 443 -18.38 9.43 -13.39
CA ALA A 443 -16.96 9.41 -13.06
C ALA A 443 -16.14 8.47 -13.96
N ILE A 444 -16.70 7.33 -14.37
CA ILE A 444 -16.07 6.43 -15.36
C ILE A 444 -15.96 7.14 -16.72
N PHE A 445 -17.02 7.83 -17.18
CA PHE A 445 -16.96 8.61 -18.42
C PHE A 445 -15.88 9.70 -18.37
N ASP A 446 -15.79 10.43 -17.25
CA ASP A 446 -14.76 11.45 -17.07
C ASP A 446 -13.34 10.84 -17.08
N GLY A 447 -13.18 9.67 -16.44
CA GLY A 447 -11.95 8.90 -16.49
C GLY A 447 -11.57 8.47 -17.91
N MET A 448 -12.53 7.96 -18.69
CA MET A 448 -12.34 7.61 -20.10
C MET A 448 -12.00 8.83 -20.96
N ALA A 449 -12.68 9.96 -20.73
CA ALA A 449 -12.43 11.23 -21.42
C ALA A 449 -11.00 11.73 -21.18
N ALA A 450 -10.51 11.61 -19.95
CA ALA A 450 -9.14 11.99 -19.59
C ALA A 450 -8.07 11.12 -20.29
N LYS A 451 -8.36 9.85 -20.60
CA LYS A 451 -7.45 8.98 -21.37
C LYS A 451 -7.51 9.25 -22.88
N GLY A 452 -8.70 9.54 -23.41
CA GLY A 452 -8.95 9.72 -24.84
C GLY A 452 -8.92 8.39 -25.61
N GLU A 453 -7.74 7.79 -25.78
CA GLU A 453 -7.56 6.46 -26.36
C GLU A 453 -7.03 5.49 -25.32
N PHE A 454 -7.61 4.28 -25.27
CA PHE A 454 -7.25 3.28 -24.27
C PHE A 454 -7.56 1.85 -24.76
N ARG A 455 -7.06 0.86 -24.02
CA ARG A 455 -7.31 -0.57 -24.25
C ARG A 455 -8.45 -1.07 -23.37
N ALA A 456 -9.07 -2.17 -23.78
CA ALA A 456 -10.26 -2.72 -23.09
C ALA A 456 -9.94 -3.37 -21.72
N ASP A 457 -8.67 -3.52 -21.35
CA ASP A 457 -8.22 -4.04 -20.06
C ASP A 457 -8.66 -3.17 -18.88
N LEU A 458 -8.80 -1.86 -19.08
CA LEU A 458 -9.24 -0.94 -18.03
C LEU A 458 -10.62 -1.29 -17.47
N PHE A 459 -11.48 -1.99 -18.24
CA PHE A 459 -12.78 -2.49 -17.74
C PHE A 459 -12.68 -3.63 -16.73
N LYS A 460 -11.52 -4.27 -16.57
CA LYS A 460 -11.32 -5.28 -15.52
C LYS A 460 -11.06 -4.66 -14.15
N ASN A 461 -10.49 -3.44 -14.10
CA ASN A 461 -10.03 -2.82 -12.85
C ASN A 461 -10.47 -1.36 -12.72
N GLU A 462 -10.00 -0.47 -13.60
CA GLU A 462 -10.14 0.99 -13.47
C GLU A 462 -11.56 1.49 -13.74
N PHE A 463 -12.30 0.82 -14.64
CA PHE A 463 -13.64 1.20 -15.07
C PHE A 463 -14.71 0.20 -14.62
N GLN A 464 -14.47 -0.54 -13.54
CA GLN A 464 -15.53 -1.34 -12.90
C GLN A 464 -16.50 -0.44 -12.14
N LEU A 465 -17.79 -0.69 -12.31
CA LEU A 465 -18.83 0.06 -11.62
C LEU A 465 -19.23 -0.70 -10.35
N PHE A 466 -18.69 -0.26 -9.22
CA PHE A 466 -19.02 -0.81 -7.91
C PHE A 466 -20.52 -0.63 -7.61
N GLY A 467 -21.21 -1.74 -7.38
CA GLY A 467 -22.66 -1.80 -7.15
C GLY A 467 -23.41 -2.63 -8.19
N LEU A 468 -22.77 -3.04 -9.28
CA LEU A 468 -23.26 -4.05 -10.21
C LEU A 468 -22.63 -5.42 -9.91
N GLU A 469 -23.33 -6.50 -10.27
CA GLU A 469 -22.76 -7.86 -10.26
C GLU A 469 -21.69 -8.04 -11.36
N ASP A 470 -20.86 -9.08 -11.27
CA ASP A 470 -19.76 -9.32 -12.23
C ASP A 470 -20.25 -9.52 -13.68
N ASP A 471 -21.37 -10.22 -13.87
CA ASP A 471 -21.97 -10.40 -15.21
C ASP A 471 -22.59 -9.11 -15.72
N GLU A 472 -23.22 -8.30 -14.85
CA GLU A 472 -23.75 -6.99 -15.22
C GLU A 472 -22.65 -5.99 -15.58
N ASN A 473 -21.54 -5.99 -14.84
CA ASN A 473 -20.32 -5.25 -15.20
C ASN A 473 -19.76 -5.72 -16.56
N SER A 474 -19.85 -7.02 -16.85
CA SER A 474 -19.46 -7.56 -18.16
C SER A 474 -20.41 -7.07 -19.26
N ALA A 475 -21.71 -7.02 -19.03
CA ALA A 475 -22.70 -6.47 -19.96
C ALA A 475 -22.45 -4.98 -20.24
N LEU A 476 -22.22 -4.18 -19.19
CA LEU A 476 -21.90 -2.76 -19.31
C LEU A 476 -20.60 -2.53 -20.09
N ALA A 477 -19.55 -3.30 -19.80
CA ALA A 477 -18.31 -3.25 -20.58
C ALA A 477 -18.55 -3.63 -22.05
N GLY A 478 -19.40 -4.64 -22.31
CA GLY A 478 -19.83 -5.00 -23.65
C GLY A 478 -20.52 -3.85 -24.38
N LEU A 479 -21.35 -3.07 -23.70
CA LEU A 479 -22.00 -1.88 -24.25
C LEU A 479 -21.00 -0.77 -24.54
N PHE A 480 -20.07 -0.47 -23.63
CA PHE A 480 -18.99 0.47 -23.88
C PHE A 480 -18.15 0.07 -25.09
N ILE A 481 -17.80 -1.21 -25.19
CA ILE A 481 -17.04 -1.75 -26.32
C ILE A 481 -17.80 -1.56 -27.63
N LYS A 482 -19.11 -1.84 -27.65
CA LYS A 482 -19.94 -1.62 -28.84
C LYS A 482 -19.85 -0.17 -29.33
N VAL A 483 -19.88 0.79 -28.42
CA VAL A 483 -19.95 2.22 -28.75
C VAL A 483 -18.58 2.83 -29.06
N PHE A 484 -17.55 2.47 -28.29
CA PHE A 484 -16.24 3.14 -28.32
C PHE A 484 -15.16 2.38 -29.10
N LYS A 485 -15.44 1.19 -29.67
CA LYS A 485 -14.46 0.42 -30.45
C LYS A 485 -13.84 1.24 -31.59
N ASP A 486 -12.51 1.26 -31.64
CA ASP A 486 -11.75 1.76 -32.79
C ASP A 486 -11.21 0.57 -33.57
N THR A 487 -12.02 0.09 -34.52
CA THR A 487 -11.69 -1.07 -35.35
C THR A 487 -10.45 -0.82 -36.23
N GLN A 488 -10.23 0.42 -36.68
CA GLN A 488 -9.08 0.77 -37.51
C GLN A 488 -7.78 0.74 -36.70
N SER A 489 -7.78 1.34 -35.51
CA SER A 489 -6.62 1.31 -34.62
C SER A 489 -6.34 -0.12 -34.14
N THR A 490 -7.39 -0.89 -33.85
CA THR A 490 -7.28 -2.32 -33.50
C THR A 490 -6.65 -3.12 -34.64
N ARG A 491 -7.11 -2.96 -35.89
CA ARG A 491 -6.54 -3.64 -37.07
C ARG A 491 -5.05 -3.34 -37.24
N LYS A 492 -4.64 -2.09 -36.99
CA LYS A 492 -3.23 -1.65 -37.02
C LYS A 492 -2.37 -2.21 -35.88
N ALA A 493 -2.94 -2.88 -34.89
CA ALA A 493 -2.20 -3.55 -33.82
C ALA A 493 -2.07 -5.07 -34.05
N MET A 494 -2.73 -5.61 -35.07
CA MET A 494 -2.73 -7.04 -35.37
C MET A 494 -1.61 -7.40 -36.35
N ALA A 495 -1.20 -8.67 -36.37
CA ALA A 495 -0.26 -9.22 -37.36
C ALA A 495 -0.79 -10.52 -37.98
N SER A 496 -0.28 -10.85 -39.17
CA SER A 496 -0.39 -12.19 -39.73
C SER A 496 0.87 -12.99 -39.41
N PHE A 497 0.84 -14.31 -39.63
CA PHE A 497 1.99 -15.17 -39.35
C PHE A 497 3.28 -14.71 -40.06
N ASP A 498 3.17 -14.33 -41.34
CA ASP A 498 4.32 -13.93 -42.16
C ASP A 498 4.86 -12.52 -41.84
N SER A 499 4.20 -11.79 -40.94
CA SER A 499 4.55 -10.43 -40.50
C SER A 499 4.56 -10.29 -38.98
N LEU A 500 4.75 -11.38 -38.21
CA LEU A 500 4.73 -11.35 -36.73
C LEU A 500 5.67 -10.29 -36.12
N GLU A 501 6.76 -9.93 -36.79
CA GLU A 501 7.63 -8.83 -36.37
C GLU A 501 6.88 -7.49 -36.21
N THR A 502 5.75 -7.29 -36.88
CA THR A 502 4.97 -6.05 -36.79
C THR A 502 4.21 -5.88 -35.48
N LEU A 503 4.25 -6.87 -34.59
CA LEU A 503 3.78 -6.75 -33.21
C LEU A 503 4.78 -6.00 -32.32
N LEU A 504 6.02 -5.77 -32.76
CA LEU A 504 7.05 -5.11 -31.94
C LEU A 504 6.63 -3.77 -31.32
N PRO A 505 5.94 -2.86 -32.04
CA PRO A 505 5.45 -1.62 -31.43
C PRO A 505 4.47 -1.84 -30.27
N GLU A 506 3.82 -3.00 -30.22
CA GLU A 506 2.84 -3.36 -29.18
C GLU A 506 3.46 -4.11 -27.99
N LEU A 507 4.64 -4.72 -28.16
CA LEU A 507 5.33 -5.56 -27.17
C LEU A 507 6.10 -4.75 -26.12
N GLY A 508 6.23 -3.43 -26.29
CA GLY A 508 7.03 -2.60 -25.40
C GLY A 508 8.54 -2.91 -25.49
N ASP A 509 9.36 -2.03 -24.91
CA ASP A 509 10.82 -2.11 -25.06
C ASP A 509 11.42 -3.37 -24.41
N MET A 510 10.85 -3.83 -23.29
CA MET A 510 11.33 -5.04 -22.58
C MET A 510 11.22 -6.29 -23.44
N ASP A 511 10.02 -6.59 -23.92
CA ASP A 511 9.80 -7.80 -24.70
C ASP A 511 10.51 -7.71 -26.05
N ALA A 512 10.70 -6.50 -26.60
CA ALA A 512 11.57 -6.31 -27.75
C ALA A 512 13.03 -6.70 -27.42
N VAL A 513 13.59 -6.29 -26.29
CA VAL A 513 14.96 -6.72 -25.90
C VAL A 513 15.02 -8.23 -25.62
N SER A 514 14.01 -8.81 -24.96
CA SER A 514 13.92 -10.25 -24.74
C SER A 514 13.85 -11.03 -26.06
N LEU A 515 13.12 -10.51 -27.06
CA LEU A 515 13.11 -11.06 -28.42
C LEU A 515 14.47 -10.93 -29.11
N ALA A 516 15.19 -9.83 -28.90
CA ALA A 516 16.55 -9.66 -29.41
C ALA A 516 17.51 -10.70 -28.81
N ARG A 517 17.46 -10.89 -27.48
CA ARG A 517 18.21 -11.94 -26.76
C ARG A 517 17.89 -13.33 -27.31
N ALA A 518 16.60 -13.62 -27.49
CA ALA A 518 16.16 -14.89 -28.04
C ALA A 518 16.58 -15.08 -29.51
N ALA A 519 16.64 -14.01 -30.31
CA ALA A 519 17.15 -14.06 -31.67
C ALA A 519 18.65 -14.39 -31.70
N LEU A 520 19.45 -13.77 -30.82
CA LEU A 520 20.88 -14.08 -30.67
C LEU A 520 21.11 -15.51 -30.15
N ASP A 521 20.33 -15.94 -29.16
CA ASP A 521 20.37 -17.31 -28.64
C ASP A 521 20.12 -18.33 -29.76
N ARG A 522 19.13 -18.07 -30.64
CA ARG A 522 18.86 -18.93 -31.82
C ARG A 522 20.00 -18.94 -32.83
N GLN A 523 20.69 -17.83 -33.04
CA GLN A 523 21.89 -17.81 -33.90
C GLN A 523 22.99 -18.72 -33.35
N GLN A 524 23.03 -18.91 -32.02
CA GLN A 524 23.95 -19.81 -31.32
C GLN A 524 23.37 -21.23 -31.13
N HIS A 525 22.32 -21.59 -31.87
CA HIS A 525 21.62 -22.88 -31.80
C HIS A 525 20.84 -23.13 -30.49
N GLY A 526 20.61 -22.09 -29.69
CA GLY A 526 19.72 -22.13 -28.53
C GLY A 526 18.25 -22.21 -28.90
N MET A 527 17.39 -22.39 -27.90
CA MET A 527 15.95 -22.55 -28.13
C MET A 527 15.26 -21.23 -28.49
N GLY A 528 15.79 -20.08 -28.10
CA GLY A 528 15.14 -18.78 -28.29
C GLY A 528 13.85 -18.67 -27.51
N ARG A 529 13.92 -18.89 -26.19
CA ARG A 529 12.79 -18.74 -25.27
C ARG A 529 12.60 -17.28 -24.88
N VAL A 530 11.37 -16.82 -24.72
CA VAL A 530 11.07 -15.47 -24.23
C VAL A 530 10.13 -15.54 -23.05
N ALA A 531 10.48 -14.90 -21.94
CA ALA A 531 9.61 -14.72 -20.79
C ALA A 531 8.95 -13.33 -20.84
N SER A 532 7.97 -13.19 -21.74
CA SER A 532 7.24 -11.93 -21.95
C SER A 532 6.69 -11.36 -20.65
N GLU A 533 6.70 -10.03 -20.58
CA GLU A 533 5.98 -9.25 -19.57
C GLU A 533 4.51 -9.05 -19.94
N CYS A 534 4.13 -9.16 -21.23
CA CYS A 534 2.73 -9.34 -21.60
C CYS A 534 2.17 -10.70 -21.14
N ASN A 535 0.84 -10.85 -21.10
CA ASN A 535 0.22 -12.11 -20.63
C ASN A 535 0.63 -13.28 -21.54
N TYR A 536 0.39 -13.13 -22.83
CA TYR A 536 0.84 -13.99 -23.93
C TYR A 536 0.52 -13.29 -25.25
N ILE A 537 1.10 -13.76 -26.36
CA ILE A 537 0.66 -13.37 -27.70
C ILE A 537 -0.46 -14.32 -28.10
N GLU A 538 -1.67 -13.79 -28.22
CA GLU A 538 -2.84 -14.56 -28.61
C GLU A 538 -2.87 -14.75 -30.13
N ALA A 539 -3.27 -15.95 -30.54
CA ALA A 539 -3.51 -16.30 -31.93
C ALA A 539 -5.00 -16.62 -32.10
N GLN A 540 -5.69 -15.80 -32.90
CA GLN A 540 -7.07 -16.07 -33.28
C GLN A 540 -7.06 -16.92 -34.55
N VAL A 541 -7.25 -18.23 -34.40
CA VAL A 541 -7.23 -19.20 -35.49
C VAL A 541 -8.55 -19.13 -36.25
N HIS A 542 -8.47 -18.79 -37.53
CA HIS A 542 -9.65 -18.65 -38.39
C HIS A 542 -9.92 -19.95 -39.17
N GLY A 543 -11.21 -20.29 -39.24
CA GLY A 543 -11.69 -21.60 -39.68
C GLY A 543 -11.63 -22.67 -38.57
N PRO A 544 -12.33 -23.79 -38.74
CA PRO A 544 -12.51 -24.77 -37.68
C PRO A 544 -11.20 -25.48 -37.31
N ILE A 545 -11.03 -25.80 -36.02
CA ILE A 545 -10.00 -26.76 -35.56
C ILE A 545 -10.58 -28.17 -35.70
N VAL A 546 -9.88 -29.05 -36.40
CA VAL A 546 -10.22 -30.46 -36.53
C VAL A 546 -9.12 -31.28 -35.83
N PHE A 547 -9.45 -31.99 -34.76
CA PHE A 547 -8.45 -32.69 -33.94
C PHE A 547 -7.55 -33.62 -34.77
N ALA A 548 -8.15 -34.47 -35.61
CA ALA A 548 -7.41 -35.42 -36.45
C ALA A 548 -6.46 -34.74 -37.47
N ARG A 549 -6.77 -33.49 -37.88
CA ARG A 549 -5.99 -32.72 -38.86
C ARG A 549 -4.96 -31.81 -38.21
N ASP A 550 -5.35 -31.09 -37.16
CA ASP A 550 -4.67 -29.88 -36.68
C ASP A 550 -3.88 -30.07 -35.38
N VAL A 551 -4.20 -31.09 -34.57
CA VAL A 551 -3.51 -31.35 -33.30
C VAL A 551 -2.31 -32.27 -33.54
N ALA A 552 -1.14 -31.83 -33.08
CA ALA A 552 0.12 -32.58 -33.18
C ALA A 552 0.35 -33.48 -31.97
N GLU A 553 0.05 -33.00 -30.75
CA GLU A 553 0.22 -33.71 -29.49
C GLU A 553 -0.71 -33.14 -28.42
N ILE A 554 -1.14 -33.98 -27.48
CA ILE A 554 -1.88 -33.60 -26.28
C ILE A 554 -0.96 -33.79 -25.08
N VAL A 555 -0.70 -32.72 -24.33
CA VAL A 555 0.13 -32.77 -23.13
C VAL A 555 -0.74 -32.50 -21.92
N ILE A 556 -0.69 -33.38 -20.93
CA ILE A 556 -1.47 -33.30 -19.71
C ILE A 556 -0.53 -33.05 -18.55
N ASN A 557 -0.88 -32.09 -17.71
CA ASN A 557 -0.20 -31.84 -16.47
C ASN A 557 -0.56 -32.91 -15.41
N LYS A 558 0.45 -33.62 -14.91
CA LYS A 558 0.36 -34.73 -13.96
C LYS A 558 -0.20 -34.32 -12.61
N GLU A 559 0.11 -33.11 -12.14
CA GLU A 559 -0.18 -32.66 -10.76
C GLU A 559 -1.66 -32.35 -10.53
N PHE A 560 -2.46 -32.27 -11.59
CA PHE A 560 -3.89 -31.95 -11.52
C PHE A 560 -4.80 -33.16 -11.24
N GLY A 561 -4.39 -34.01 -10.31
CA GLY A 561 -5.28 -35.05 -9.76
C GLY A 561 -5.59 -36.21 -10.70
N LEU A 562 -4.76 -36.46 -11.73
CA LEU A 562 -4.83 -37.68 -12.57
C LEU A 562 -4.84 -38.96 -11.71
N ASP A 563 -4.06 -38.97 -10.63
CA ASP A 563 -4.01 -40.07 -9.66
C ASP A 563 -5.20 -40.11 -8.70
N GLN A 564 -5.94 -39.00 -8.59
CA GLN A 564 -7.11 -38.82 -7.72
C GLN A 564 -8.43 -39.06 -8.45
N LEU A 565 -8.40 -39.31 -9.77
CA LEU A 565 -9.60 -39.62 -10.55
C LEU A 565 -10.29 -40.90 -9.99
N PRO A 566 -11.62 -40.87 -9.79
CA PRO A 566 -12.41 -42.06 -9.50
C PRO A 566 -12.12 -43.19 -10.50
N GLN A 567 -12.14 -44.43 -10.03
CA GLN A 567 -11.74 -45.60 -10.83
C GLN A 567 -12.45 -45.67 -12.20
N ALA A 568 -13.74 -45.35 -12.26
CA ALA A 568 -14.51 -45.31 -13.51
C ALA A 568 -14.02 -44.23 -14.49
N GLN A 569 -13.69 -43.03 -13.98
CA GLN A 569 -13.16 -41.94 -14.80
C GLN A 569 -11.73 -42.24 -15.25
N LYS A 570 -10.92 -42.89 -14.41
CA LYS A 570 -9.56 -43.34 -14.76
C LYS A 570 -9.57 -44.41 -15.87
N ALA A 571 -10.50 -45.37 -15.80
CA ALA A 571 -10.68 -46.37 -16.85
C ALA A 571 -11.09 -45.71 -18.18
N TRP A 572 -12.06 -44.78 -18.14
CA TRP A 572 -12.47 -43.99 -19.31
C TRP A 572 -11.31 -43.21 -19.93
N PHE A 573 -10.57 -42.47 -19.11
CA PHE A 573 -9.38 -41.74 -19.51
C PHE A 573 -8.37 -42.64 -20.22
N ASN A 574 -7.97 -43.76 -19.59
CA ASN A 574 -7.01 -44.70 -20.17
C ASN A 574 -7.47 -45.25 -21.52
N ALA A 575 -8.75 -45.57 -21.65
CA ALA A 575 -9.33 -46.09 -22.88
C ALA A 575 -9.32 -45.05 -24.01
N VAL A 576 -9.69 -43.80 -23.73
CA VAL A 576 -9.63 -42.69 -24.70
C VAL A 576 -8.18 -42.41 -25.12
N VAL A 577 -7.24 -42.39 -24.18
CA VAL A 577 -5.79 -42.24 -24.48
C VAL A 577 -5.28 -43.36 -25.37
N ALA A 578 -5.70 -44.61 -25.14
CA ALA A 578 -5.34 -45.73 -26.00
C ALA A 578 -5.87 -45.51 -27.43
N VAL A 579 -7.13 -45.09 -27.58
CA VAL A 579 -7.75 -44.80 -28.89
C VAL A 579 -7.04 -43.66 -29.62
N LEU A 580 -6.75 -42.54 -28.94
CA LEU A 580 -5.98 -41.43 -29.50
C LEU A 580 -4.59 -41.88 -29.99
N GLY A 581 -3.95 -42.78 -29.23
CA GLY A 581 -2.67 -43.39 -29.58
C GLY A 581 -2.74 -44.51 -30.64
N GLY A 582 -3.92 -44.79 -31.22
CA GLY A 582 -4.12 -45.86 -32.20
C GLY A 582 -4.03 -47.29 -31.63
N LYS A 583 -4.15 -47.44 -30.30
CA LYS A 583 -4.05 -48.72 -29.58
C LYS A 583 -5.44 -49.23 -29.17
N GLN A 584 -5.51 -50.53 -28.82
CA GLN A 584 -6.70 -51.10 -28.18
C GLN A 584 -6.70 -50.75 -26.68
N PRO A 585 -7.84 -50.35 -26.10
CA PRO A 585 -8.00 -50.23 -24.65
C PRO A 585 -7.75 -51.56 -23.93
N ALA A 586 -7.33 -51.51 -22.66
CA ALA A 586 -7.13 -52.71 -21.86
C ALA A 586 -8.49 -53.37 -21.51
N ALA A 587 -8.52 -54.71 -21.49
CA ALA A 587 -9.75 -55.45 -21.20
C ALA A 587 -10.36 -55.07 -19.84
N ALA A 588 -9.52 -54.89 -18.81
CA ALA A 588 -9.96 -54.50 -17.47
C ALA A 588 -10.64 -53.11 -17.42
N ASP A 589 -10.22 -52.16 -18.27
CA ASP A 589 -10.88 -50.85 -18.37
C ASP A 589 -12.23 -50.98 -19.10
N MET A 590 -12.31 -51.83 -20.13
CA MET A 590 -13.51 -52.05 -20.94
C MET A 590 -14.62 -52.83 -20.23
N ASP A 591 -14.27 -53.70 -19.28
CA ASP A 591 -15.22 -54.51 -18.51
C ASP A 591 -16.15 -53.65 -17.65
N ALA A 592 -15.68 -52.48 -17.22
CA ALA A 592 -16.45 -51.54 -16.39
C ALA A 592 -17.37 -50.60 -17.20
N PHE A 593 -17.32 -50.64 -18.54
CA PHE A 593 -18.05 -49.68 -19.40
C PHE A 593 -19.46 -50.13 -19.75
N SER A 594 -20.40 -49.17 -19.74
CA SER A 594 -21.74 -49.34 -20.29
C SER A 594 -21.71 -49.53 -21.81
N ALA A 595 -22.83 -50.00 -22.38
CA ALA A 595 -22.98 -50.11 -23.84
C ALA A 595 -22.82 -48.74 -24.54
N GLU A 596 -23.28 -47.67 -23.90
CA GLU A 596 -23.16 -46.30 -24.38
C GLU A 596 -21.71 -45.83 -24.40
N GLN A 597 -20.95 -46.03 -23.32
CA GLN A 597 -19.52 -45.67 -23.27
C GLN A 597 -18.71 -46.43 -24.34
N ARG A 598 -19.05 -47.70 -24.59
CA ARG A 598 -18.40 -48.48 -25.66
C ARG A 598 -18.73 -47.93 -27.05
N ALA A 599 -19.97 -47.48 -27.28
CA ALA A 599 -20.38 -46.86 -28.53
C ALA A 599 -19.70 -45.50 -28.74
N GLU A 600 -19.60 -44.69 -27.69
CA GLU A 600 -18.88 -43.41 -27.71
C GLU A 600 -17.40 -43.58 -28.04
N LEU A 601 -16.72 -44.54 -27.39
CA LEU A 601 -15.32 -44.83 -27.67
C LEU A 601 -15.09 -45.31 -29.11
N ALA A 602 -16.02 -46.12 -29.65
CA ALA A 602 -16.01 -46.52 -31.05
C ALA A 602 -16.21 -45.33 -32.00
N ALA A 603 -17.10 -44.40 -31.66
CA ALA A 603 -17.33 -43.17 -32.41
C ALA A 603 -16.08 -42.27 -32.42
N ILE A 604 -15.39 -42.09 -31.28
CA ILE A 604 -14.10 -41.35 -31.25
C ILE A 604 -13.11 -41.98 -32.23
N ARG A 605 -12.97 -43.31 -32.21
CA ARG A 605 -12.06 -44.03 -33.09
C ARG A 605 -12.41 -43.87 -34.57
N GLU A 606 -13.69 -43.92 -34.90
CA GLU A 606 -14.19 -43.69 -36.26
C GLU A 606 -13.89 -42.26 -36.72
N GLN A 607 -14.16 -41.28 -35.87
CA GLN A 607 -13.95 -39.85 -36.16
C GLN A 607 -12.48 -39.49 -36.34
N LEU A 608 -11.57 -40.17 -35.66
CA LEU A 608 -10.13 -40.00 -35.90
C LEU A 608 -9.71 -40.47 -37.30
N GLY A 609 -10.47 -41.34 -37.97
CA GLY A 609 -10.19 -41.77 -39.34
C GLY A 609 -8.81 -42.41 -39.55
N GLY A 610 -8.21 -42.96 -38.49
CA GLY A 610 -6.84 -43.50 -38.49
C GLY A 610 -5.74 -42.49 -38.10
N ALA A 611 -6.08 -41.23 -37.81
CA ALA A 611 -5.14 -40.28 -37.22
C ALA A 611 -4.71 -40.74 -35.83
N VAL A 612 -3.42 -40.57 -35.53
CA VAL A 612 -2.83 -40.86 -34.22
C VAL A 612 -2.43 -39.53 -33.60
N ILE A 613 -2.94 -39.26 -32.40
CA ILE A 613 -2.62 -38.08 -31.62
C ILE A 613 -1.89 -38.55 -30.35
N PRO A 614 -0.56 -38.35 -30.25
CA PRO A 614 0.19 -38.69 -29.06
C PRO A 614 -0.37 -37.96 -27.82
N VAL A 615 -0.46 -38.68 -26.71
CA VAL A 615 -0.81 -38.11 -25.40
C VAL A 615 0.37 -38.29 -24.47
N ARG A 616 0.80 -37.20 -23.81
CA ARG A 616 1.92 -37.16 -22.88
C ARG A 616 1.48 -36.64 -21.52
N ILE A 617 2.05 -37.18 -20.45
CA ILE A 617 1.83 -36.71 -19.08
C ILE A 617 3.16 -36.10 -18.58
N GLU A 618 3.13 -34.86 -18.11
CA GLU A 618 4.30 -34.06 -17.70
C GLU A 618 4.12 -33.48 -16.29
N GLU A 619 5.20 -33.32 -15.53
CA GLU A 619 5.19 -32.63 -14.23
C GLU A 619 5.27 -31.10 -14.41
N GLN A 620 4.55 -30.33 -13.60
CA GLN A 620 4.44 -28.86 -13.74
C GLN A 620 5.54 -28.12 -13.00
N ILE A 621 5.96 -28.64 -11.84
CA ILE A 621 6.93 -27.99 -10.94
C ILE A 621 8.27 -27.60 -11.61
N PRO A 622 8.84 -28.32 -12.60
CA PRO A 622 10.05 -27.88 -13.30
C PRO A 622 9.88 -26.61 -14.17
N GLU A 623 8.65 -26.25 -14.56
CA GLU A 623 8.41 -25.22 -15.58
C GLU A 623 8.24 -23.78 -15.02
N LEU A 624 7.96 -23.64 -13.72
CA LEU A 624 7.96 -22.35 -13.01
C LEU A 624 9.39 -21.83 -12.79
N ASP A 625 10.32 -22.72 -12.46
CA ASP A 625 11.75 -22.43 -12.42
C ASP A 625 12.27 -21.99 -13.79
N LEU A 626 11.73 -22.55 -14.87
CA LEU A 626 12.10 -22.15 -16.23
C LEU A 626 11.75 -20.69 -16.52
N LYS A 627 10.53 -20.23 -16.20
CA LYS A 627 10.15 -18.82 -16.41
C LYS A 627 11.06 -17.89 -15.61
N ASN A 628 11.36 -18.24 -14.35
CA ASN A 628 12.26 -17.45 -13.50
C ASN A 628 13.71 -17.45 -14.02
N THR A 629 14.20 -18.59 -14.53
CA THR A 629 15.52 -18.73 -15.13
C THR A 629 15.64 -17.86 -16.38
N VAL A 630 14.70 -17.99 -17.32
CA VAL A 630 14.69 -17.18 -18.55
C VAL A 630 14.56 -15.69 -18.22
N ARG A 631 13.71 -15.30 -17.25
CA ARG A 631 13.64 -13.92 -16.75
C ARG A 631 14.98 -13.45 -16.19
N SER A 632 15.71 -14.29 -15.48
CA SER A 632 17.03 -13.93 -14.95
C SER A 632 18.06 -13.72 -16.06
N GLU A 633 18.05 -14.55 -17.10
CA GLU A 633 18.89 -14.40 -18.29
C GLU A 633 18.54 -13.13 -19.08
N GLU A 634 17.25 -12.86 -19.27
CA GLU A 634 16.75 -11.64 -19.93
C GLU A 634 17.11 -10.39 -19.14
N ARG A 635 17.00 -10.41 -17.81
CA ARG A 635 17.43 -9.30 -16.95
C ARG A 635 18.94 -9.05 -17.06
N ALA A 636 19.75 -10.11 -17.04
CA ALA A 636 21.19 -9.98 -17.21
C ALA A 636 21.54 -9.43 -18.60
N PHE A 637 20.83 -9.88 -19.63
CA PHE A 637 20.99 -9.36 -20.98
C PHE A 637 20.57 -7.90 -21.10
N TYR A 638 19.42 -7.52 -20.51
CA TYR A 638 18.91 -6.16 -20.51
C TYR A 638 19.89 -5.21 -19.80
N ALA A 639 20.38 -5.61 -18.62
CA ALA A 639 21.39 -4.86 -17.86
C ALA A 639 22.65 -4.58 -18.70
N ALA A 640 23.08 -5.53 -19.53
CA ALA A 640 24.24 -5.37 -20.41
C ALA A 640 23.98 -4.50 -21.66
N HIS A 641 22.71 -4.22 -21.98
CA HIS A 641 22.27 -3.52 -23.21
C HIS A 641 21.28 -2.39 -22.91
N LEU A 642 21.42 -1.74 -21.75
CA LEU A 642 20.69 -0.52 -21.39
C LEU A 642 20.96 0.57 -22.43
N ASP A 643 19.93 1.34 -22.77
CA ASP A 643 20.07 2.52 -23.63
C ASP A 643 20.79 3.64 -22.88
N GLN A 644 22.12 3.66 -23.02
CA GLN A 644 22.99 4.62 -22.34
C GLN A 644 22.67 6.06 -22.75
N ALA A 645 22.34 6.30 -24.02
CA ALA A 645 22.02 7.64 -24.50
C ALA A 645 20.73 8.18 -23.88
N ARG A 646 19.72 7.31 -23.69
CA ARG A 646 18.48 7.67 -22.98
C ARG A 646 18.73 7.98 -21.50
N ILE A 647 19.54 7.15 -20.82
CA ILE A 647 19.91 7.39 -19.42
C ILE A 647 20.65 8.73 -19.29
N ASP A 648 21.65 8.97 -20.13
CA ASP A 648 22.44 10.21 -20.12
C ASP A 648 21.57 11.44 -20.44
N ALA A 649 20.62 11.31 -21.38
CA ALA A 649 19.68 12.39 -21.71
C ALA A 649 18.76 12.73 -20.53
N LYS A 650 18.20 11.74 -19.83
CA LYS A 650 17.38 11.98 -18.63
C LYS A 650 18.21 12.52 -17.47
N LEU A 651 19.45 12.05 -17.30
CA LEU A 651 20.37 12.59 -16.31
C LEU A 651 20.64 14.08 -16.57
N HIS A 652 20.87 14.44 -17.83
CA HIS A 652 21.06 15.82 -18.25
C HIS A 652 19.82 16.68 -18.00
N ASP A 653 18.63 16.20 -18.38
CA ASP A 653 17.33 16.87 -18.17
C ASP A 653 17.10 17.23 -16.69
N VAL A 654 17.34 16.28 -15.78
CA VAL A 654 17.22 16.50 -14.32
C VAL A 654 18.27 17.48 -13.78
N GLN A 655 19.43 17.57 -14.44
CA GLN A 655 20.51 18.49 -14.05
C GLN A 655 20.32 19.92 -14.56
N GLN A 656 19.53 20.14 -15.62
CA GLN A 656 19.41 21.46 -16.25
C GLN A 656 18.63 22.48 -15.43
N ASP A 657 17.46 22.09 -14.90
CA ASP A 657 16.60 23.01 -14.16
C ASP A 657 15.74 22.31 -13.07
N ASP A 658 15.13 23.12 -12.21
CA ASP A 658 14.27 22.62 -11.12
C ASP A 658 12.94 22.05 -11.64
N ALA A 659 12.46 22.50 -12.81
CA ALA A 659 11.19 22.03 -13.36
C ALA A 659 11.30 20.57 -13.82
N GLY A 660 12.40 20.19 -14.49
CA GLY A 660 12.71 18.83 -14.90
C GLY A 660 12.88 17.89 -13.71
N LEU A 661 13.57 18.35 -12.65
CA LEU A 661 13.68 17.61 -11.39
C LEU A 661 12.30 17.36 -10.75
N GLN A 662 11.48 18.41 -10.57
CA GLN A 662 10.15 18.27 -9.95
C GLN A 662 9.20 17.42 -10.79
N ALA A 663 9.23 17.56 -12.11
CA ALA A 663 8.43 16.73 -13.01
C ALA A 663 8.79 15.25 -12.86
N PHE A 664 10.09 14.94 -12.75
CA PHE A 664 10.53 13.56 -12.61
C PHE A 664 10.24 12.97 -11.21
N ILE A 665 10.39 13.76 -10.14
CA ILE A 665 9.95 13.37 -8.79
C ILE A 665 8.45 13.07 -8.78
N SER A 666 7.63 13.93 -9.40
CA SER A 666 6.18 13.73 -9.48
C SER A 666 5.81 12.47 -10.26
N GLN A 667 6.49 12.21 -11.37
CA GLN A 667 6.32 10.99 -12.16
C GLN A 667 6.69 9.73 -11.34
N MET A 668 7.79 9.78 -10.59
CA MET A 668 8.23 8.67 -9.75
C MET A 668 7.25 8.41 -8.60
N LEU A 669 6.68 9.45 -7.98
CA LEU A 669 5.70 9.31 -6.90
C LEU A 669 4.36 8.71 -7.39
N SER A 670 3.93 9.00 -8.62
CA SER A 670 2.62 8.55 -9.11
C SER A 670 2.51 7.03 -9.28
N ILE A 671 3.64 6.34 -9.50
CA ILE A 671 3.71 4.89 -9.74
C ILE A 671 4.03 4.08 -8.49
N ARG A 672 4.50 4.72 -7.42
CA ARG A 672 4.96 4.05 -6.19
C ARG A 672 3.80 3.89 -5.20
N PRO A 673 3.71 2.75 -4.48
CA PRO A 673 2.78 2.60 -3.36
C PRO A 673 2.96 3.73 -2.34
N GLY A 674 1.88 4.44 -2.01
CA GLY A 674 1.89 5.59 -1.11
C GLY A 674 2.37 6.91 -1.75
N GLY A 675 3.05 6.88 -2.90
CA GLY A 675 3.56 8.10 -3.55
C GLY A 675 2.46 8.99 -4.13
N ALA A 676 1.35 8.40 -4.60
CA ALA A 676 0.19 9.17 -5.05
C ALA A 676 -0.44 10.00 -3.90
N ALA A 677 -0.44 9.44 -2.68
CA ALA A 677 -0.89 10.14 -1.47
C ALA A 677 0.05 11.32 -1.17
N VAL A 678 1.36 11.09 -1.19
CA VAL A 678 2.38 12.15 -1.03
C VAL A 678 2.16 13.27 -2.05
N SER A 679 1.96 12.94 -3.32
CA SER A 679 1.73 13.92 -4.38
C SER A 679 0.46 14.75 -4.15
N ARG A 680 -0.64 14.15 -3.69
CA ARG A 680 -1.88 14.86 -3.36
C ARG A 680 -1.71 15.79 -2.15
N ILE A 681 -1.03 15.33 -1.11
CA ILE A 681 -0.79 16.11 0.11
C ILE A 681 0.10 17.32 -0.16
N LEU A 682 1.15 17.16 -0.98
CA LEU A 682 2.03 18.26 -1.36
C LEU A 682 1.31 19.32 -2.20
N GLY A 683 0.46 18.91 -3.14
CA GLY A 683 -0.23 19.84 -4.03
C GLY A 683 0.78 20.64 -4.89
N THR A 684 0.80 21.96 -4.72
CA THR A 684 1.75 22.86 -5.41
C THR A 684 3.07 23.06 -4.66
N VAL A 685 3.20 22.53 -3.44
CA VAL A 685 4.43 22.66 -2.64
C VAL A 685 5.45 21.63 -3.12
N PRO A 686 6.65 22.04 -3.57
CA PRO A 686 7.67 21.11 -4.04
C PRO A 686 8.19 20.24 -2.88
N LEU A 687 8.35 18.93 -3.11
CA LEU A 687 8.94 18.02 -2.12
C LEU A 687 10.40 18.40 -1.83
N VAL A 688 11.13 18.81 -2.87
CA VAL A 688 12.55 19.16 -2.81
C VAL A 688 12.69 20.61 -3.22
N ALA A 689 13.31 21.46 -2.39
CA ALA A 689 13.45 22.89 -2.67
C ALA A 689 14.79 23.45 -2.17
N GLY A 690 15.24 24.56 -2.77
CA GLY A 690 16.44 25.26 -2.33
C GLY A 690 17.69 24.39 -2.39
N GLY A 691 18.49 24.37 -1.31
CA GLY A 691 19.75 23.61 -1.24
C GLY A 691 19.59 22.10 -1.41
N ASP A 692 18.42 21.54 -1.09
CA ASP A 692 18.17 20.10 -1.21
C ASP A 692 18.07 19.63 -2.67
N ALA A 693 17.70 20.52 -3.59
CA ALA A 693 17.61 20.18 -5.02
C ALA A 693 18.97 19.78 -5.59
N GLN A 694 20.04 20.47 -5.19
CA GLN A 694 21.40 20.13 -5.61
C GLN A 694 21.85 18.79 -4.99
N ASN A 695 21.57 18.57 -3.71
CA ASN A 695 21.88 17.32 -3.03
C ASN A 695 21.17 16.11 -3.69
N VAL A 696 19.89 16.28 -4.06
CA VAL A 696 19.12 15.24 -4.77
C VAL A 696 19.71 14.98 -6.16
N ARG A 697 20.12 16.01 -6.91
CA ARG A 697 20.77 15.82 -8.23
C ARG A 697 22.07 15.04 -8.14
N GLU A 698 22.91 15.35 -7.15
CA GLU A 698 24.18 14.67 -6.93
C GLU A 698 23.98 13.21 -6.50
N ALA A 699 23.08 12.97 -5.53
CA ALA A 699 22.71 11.62 -5.11
C ALA A 699 22.08 10.82 -6.26
N PHE A 700 21.21 11.45 -7.05
CA PHE A 700 20.57 10.84 -8.21
C PHE A 700 21.62 10.42 -9.25
N ALA A 701 22.57 11.29 -9.60
CA ALA A 701 23.64 10.96 -10.52
C ALA A 701 24.51 9.80 -10.02
N ALA A 702 24.84 9.77 -8.72
CA ALA A 702 25.60 8.67 -8.12
C ALA A 702 24.84 7.34 -8.19
N TYR A 703 23.54 7.34 -7.88
CA TYR A 703 22.70 6.15 -7.97
C TYR A 703 22.47 5.68 -9.41
N VAL A 704 22.30 6.60 -10.36
CA VAL A 704 22.23 6.25 -11.79
C VAL A 704 23.52 5.59 -12.25
N GLU A 705 24.68 6.15 -11.89
CA GLU A 705 25.98 5.55 -12.21
C GLU A 705 26.13 4.15 -11.63
N GLN A 706 25.71 3.96 -10.37
CA GLN A 706 25.76 2.66 -9.73
C GLN A 706 24.83 1.65 -10.42
N TYR A 707 23.57 2.01 -10.63
CA TYR A 707 22.54 1.10 -11.12
C TYR A 707 22.64 0.81 -12.62
N ARG A 708 23.20 1.70 -13.44
CA ARG A 708 23.38 1.42 -14.87
C ARG A 708 24.43 0.34 -15.15
N HIS A 709 25.36 0.11 -14.23
CA HIS A 709 26.35 -0.99 -14.34
C HIS A 709 25.95 -2.22 -13.56
N VAL A 710 25.23 -2.04 -12.43
CA VAL A 710 24.77 -3.13 -11.56
C VAL A 710 23.32 -2.88 -11.13
N PRO A 711 22.32 -3.17 -11.98
CA PRO A 711 20.92 -2.97 -11.62
C PRO A 711 20.50 -3.81 -10.41
N LEU A 712 19.69 -3.24 -9.53
CA LEU A 712 19.13 -3.94 -8.38
C LEU A 712 18.02 -4.93 -8.79
N ARG A 713 17.72 -5.89 -7.91
CA ARG A 713 16.59 -6.81 -8.09
C ARG A 713 15.28 -6.01 -8.20
N GLY A 714 14.61 -6.11 -9.36
CA GLY A 714 13.38 -5.37 -9.65
C GLY A 714 13.56 -4.20 -10.62
N GLN A 715 14.80 -3.83 -10.97
CA GLN A 715 15.09 -2.88 -12.05
C GLN A 715 15.09 -3.63 -13.38
N HIS A 716 14.07 -3.42 -14.19
CA HIS A 716 13.89 -4.16 -15.44
C HIS A 716 14.02 -3.25 -16.65
N THR A 717 13.72 -1.96 -16.53
CA THR A 717 13.80 -0.96 -17.60
C THR A 717 14.77 0.19 -17.30
N GLU A 718 15.11 1.01 -18.30
CA GLU A 718 15.79 2.29 -18.05
C GLU A 718 14.98 3.17 -17.07
N ASP A 719 13.66 3.18 -17.22
CA ASP A 719 12.78 3.94 -16.33
C ASP A 719 12.82 3.38 -14.90
N ASP A 720 12.86 2.05 -14.71
CA ASP A 720 13.01 1.47 -13.36
C ASP A 720 14.35 1.84 -12.75
N VAL A 721 15.44 1.85 -13.53
CA VAL A 721 16.77 2.27 -13.08
C VAL A 721 16.73 3.72 -12.63
N LEU A 722 16.21 4.61 -13.48
CA LEU A 722 16.12 6.05 -13.22
C LEU A 722 15.16 6.36 -12.07
N GLN A 723 13.98 5.75 -12.02
CA GLN A 723 12.99 6.00 -10.97
C GLN A 723 13.45 5.44 -9.63
N ASN A 724 14.09 4.26 -9.60
CA ASN A 724 14.66 3.75 -8.37
C ASN A 724 15.86 4.60 -7.91
N ALA A 725 16.72 5.05 -8.82
CA ALA A 725 17.79 6.00 -8.48
C ALA A 725 17.21 7.29 -7.89
N MET A 726 16.16 7.85 -8.49
CA MET A 726 15.50 9.06 -7.99
C MET A 726 14.83 8.83 -6.64
N TRP A 727 14.15 7.69 -6.45
CA TRP A 727 13.57 7.34 -5.16
C TRP A 727 14.62 7.24 -4.05
N GLN A 728 15.77 6.61 -4.31
CA GLN A 728 16.84 6.52 -3.32
C GLN A 728 17.46 7.88 -3.05
N ALA A 729 17.72 8.68 -4.09
CA ALA A 729 18.23 10.04 -3.93
C ALA A 729 17.30 10.93 -3.08
N VAL A 730 16.00 10.92 -3.36
CA VAL A 730 14.99 11.65 -2.59
C VAL A 730 14.87 11.08 -1.17
N SER A 731 14.90 9.75 -1.01
CA SER A 731 14.79 9.11 0.32
C SER A 731 15.98 9.43 1.21
N ASP A 732 17.19 9.50 0.66
CA ASP A 732 18.41 9.81 1.40
C ASP A 732 18.48 11.27 1.80
N VAL A 733 18.11 12.19 0.88
CA VAL A 733 18.15 13.63 1.16
C VAL A 733 16.98 14.06 2.04
N MET A 734 15.76 13.59 1.75
CA MET A 734 14.56 14.01 2.47
C MET A 734 14.29 13.19 3.74
N GLY A 735 14.90 12.01 3.85
CA GLY A 735 14.65 11.04 4.91
C GLY A 735 13.41 10.19 4.64
N LYS A 736 13.57 8.87 4.61
CA LYS A 736 12.47 7.91 4.38
C LYS A 736 11.27 8.14 5.31
N GLY A 737 11.51 8.42 6.58
CA GLY A 737 10.45 8.69 7.56
C GLY A 737 9.57 9.90 7.18
N ARG A 738 10.14 10.93 6.56
CA ARG A 738 9.38 12.10 6.09
C ARG A 738 8.39 11.72 4.99
N LEU A 739 8.81 10.89 4.04
CA LEU A 739 7.94 10.39 2.96
C LEU A 739 6.80 9.54 3.52
N ASP A 740 7.10 8.65 4.47
CA ASP A 740 6.11 7.84 5.16
C ASP A 740 5.11 8.70 5.96
N SER A 741 5.58 9.77 6.60
CA SER A 741 4.75 10.72 7.34
C SER A 741 3.81 11.50 6.43
N LEU A 742 4.30 11.97 5.27
CA LEU A 742 3.48 12.66 4.26
C LEU A 742 2.38 11.75 3.71
N ALA A 743 2.70 10.48 3.43
CA ALA A 743 1.72 9.51 2.95
C ALA A 743 0.61 9.26 3.99
N ALA A 744 0.94 9.24 5.28
CA ALA A 744 0.00 8.97 6.36
C ALA A 744 -1.03 10.10 6.59
N ILE A 745 -0.77 11.34 6.15
CA ILE A 745 -1.67 12.49 6.37
C ILE A 745 -3.07 12.24 5.77
N GLU A 746 -3.14 11.56 4.63
CA GLU A 746 -4.41 11.32 3.94
C GLU A 746 -5.39 10.48 4.78
N GLU A 747 -4.86 9.59 5.62
CA GLU A 747 -5.62 8.70 6.52
C GLU A 747 -6.05 9.38 7.83
N LEU A 748 -5.39 10.49 8.21
CA LEU A 748 -5.56 11.13 9.52
C LEU A 748 -6.72 12.11 9.59
N THR A 749 -7.03 12.81 8.50
CA THR A 749 -8.14 13.78 8.43
C THR A 749 -8.62 13.98 7.00
N ALA A 750 -9.92 14.24 6.84
CA ALA A 750 -10.51 14.63 5.55
C ALA A 750 -10.51 16.16 5.33
N ASP A 751 -10.17 16.96 6.36
CA ASP A 751 -10.19 18.42 6.29
C ASP A 751 -8.96 18.97 5.52
N PRO A 752 -9.14 19.69 4.41
CA PRO A 752 -8.02 20.23 3.61
C PRO A 752 -7.11 21.20 4.38
N ALA A 753 -7.64 21.99 5.31
CA ALA A 753 -6.85 22.95 6.09
C ALA A 753 -5.95 22.23 7.10
N GLN A 754 -6.49 21.22 7.77
CA GLN A 754 -5.71 20.38 8.68
C GLN A 754 -4.63 19.57 7.94
N ARG A 755 -4.93 19.07 6.73
CA ARG A 755 -3.92 18.41 5.87
C ARG A 755 -2.77 19.35 5.52
N ALA A 756 -3.06 20.61 5.20
CA ALA A 756 -2.03 21.61 4.91
C ALA A 756 -1.16 21.90 6.14
N THR A 757 -1.75 22.09 7.33
CA THR A 757 -1.00 22.28 8.58
C THR A 757 -0.11 21.08 8.91
N LEU A 758 -0.63 19.85 8.77
CA LEU A 758 0.14 18.63 8.98
C LEU A 758 1.28 18.47 7.97
N ARG A 759 1.05 18.81 6.69
CA ARG A 759 2.10 18.83 5.65
C ARG A 759 3.22 19.80 6.04
N ASP A 760 2.87 21.03 6.40
CA ASP A 760 3.85 22.07 6.71
C ASP A 760 4.66 21.70 7.96
N PHE A 761 4.02 21.06 8.95
CA PHE A 761 4.70 20.47 10.09
C PHE A 761 5.72 19.40 9.67
N VAL A 762 5.32 18.42 8.84
CA VAL A 762 6.22 17.34 8.38
C VAL A 762 7.39 17.90 7.56
N MET A 763 7.16 18.95 6.77
CA MET A 763 8.21 19.61 5.98
C MET A 763 9.17 20.44 6.84
N GLY A 764 8.69 21.02 7.95
CA GLY A 764 9.49 21.83 8.88
C GLY A 764 10.17 21.05 10.00
N HIS A 765 9.80 19.79 10.24
CA HIS A 765 10.31 18.97 11.33
C HIS A 765 11.41 17.99 10.85
N PRO A 766 12.38 17.62 11.72
CA PRO A 766 13.27 16.49 11.47
C PRO A 766 12.49 15.22 11.10
N PRO A 767 13.00 14.38 10.17
CA PRO A 767 12.32 13.16 9.73
C PRO A 767 11.98 12.24 10.91
N MET A 768 10.73 11.78 10.99
CA MET A 768 10.25 10.78 11.96
C MET A 768 9.57 9.64 11.22
N SER A 769 9.40 8.47 11.84
CA SER A 769 8.68 7.36 11.20
C SER A 769 7.21 7.72 10.97
N GLY A 770 6.57 7.12 9.96
CA GLY A 770 5.13 7.29 9.74
C GLY A 770 4.27 6.81 10.92
N GLN A 771 4.78 5.87 11.74
CA GLN A 771 4.09 5.41 12.95
C GLN A 771 4.16 6.46 14.07
N ALA A 772 5.35 7.01 14.34
CA ALA A 772 5.52 8.09 15.31
C ALA A 772 4.71 9.33 14.91
N PHE A 773 4.74 9.70 13.63
CA PHE A 773 3.94 10.81 13.12
C PHE A 773 2.44 10.58 13.30
N ARG A 774 1.92 9.39 12.99
CA ARG A 774 0.49 9.06 13.21
C ARG A 774 0.09 9.22 14.67
N ALA A 775 0.88 8.67 15.61
CA ALA A 775 0.57 8.77 17.04
C ALA A 775 0.54 10.24 17.52
N LEU A 776 1.52 11.04 17.09
CA LEU A 776 1.60 12.47 17.40
C LEU A 776 0.43 13.26 16.79
N ALA A 777 0.20 13.11 15.48
CA ALA A 777 -0.81 13.86 14.75
C ALA A 777 -2.23 13.49 15.20
N SER A 778 -2.51 12.20 15.49
CA SER A 778 -3.80 11.78 16.06
C SER A 778 -4.04 12.41 17.44
N ALA A 779 -3.03 12.45 18.31
CA ALA A 779 -3.17 13.14 19.59
C ALA A 779 -3.39 14.65 19.40
N ALA A 780 -2.72 15.28 18.42
CA ALA A 780 -2.82 16.71 18.18
C ALA A 780 -4.19 17.09 17.61
N LEU A 781 -4.74 16.27 16.70
CA LEU A 781 -6.11 16.41 16.19
C LEU A 781 -7.16 16.25 17.28
N GLN A 782 -6.97 15.31 18.21
CA GLN A 782 -7.84 15.19 19.39
C GLN A 782 -7.73 16.42 20.30
N GLY A 783 -6.51 16.91 20.54
CA GLY A 783 -6.25 18.15 21.26
C GLY A 783 -6.94 19.35 20.62
N ALA A 784 -6.88 19.47 19.29
CA ALA A 784 -7.59 20.50 18.53
C ALA A 784 -9.11 20.42 18.72
N GLY A 785 -9.67 19.21 18.75
CA GLY A 785 -11.09 18.98 19.06
C GLY A 785 -11.46 19.44 20.47
N VAL A 786 -10.60 19.20 21.46
CA VAL A 786 -10.76 19.72 22.82
C VAL A 786 -10.73 21.25 22.84
N LEU A 787 -9.74 21.87 22.18
CA LEU A 787 -9.61 23.33 22.10
C LEU A 787 -10.81 24.00 21.42
N ASN A 788 -11.38 23.40 20.37
CA ASN A 788 -12.62 23.89 19.75
C ASN A 788 -13.79 23.88 20.76
N GLY A 789 -13.87 22.88 21.63
CA GLY A 789 -14.91 22.77 22.66
C GLY A 789 -14.76 23.73 23.85
N LEU A 790 -13.66 24.49 23.91
CA LEU A 790 -13.37 25.48 24.95
C LEU A 790 -13.71 26.92 24.53
N ALA A 791 -14.14 27.12 23.27
CA ALA A 791 -14.62 28.39 22.75
C ALA A 791 -16.03 28.24 22.15
N PRO A 792 -17.06 27.87 22.96
CA PRO A 792 -18.44 27.83 22.47
C PRO A 792 -18.89 29.21 21.96
N ALA A 793 -19.90 29.23 21.08
CA ALA A 793 -20.57 30.47 20.69
C ALA A 793 -21.12 31.19 21.95
N GLU A 794 -21.24 32.52 21.91
CA GLU A 794 -21.56 33.38 23.07
C GLU A 794 -22.72 32.84 23.94
N ASP A 795 -22.58 33.00 25.28
CA ASP A 795 -23.56 32.76 26.35
C ASP A 795 -23.68 31.37 27.03
N GLU A 796 -22.78 30.41 26.80
CA GLU A 796 -22.71 29.18 27.64
C GLU A 796 -21.62 29.26 28.73
N PRO A 797 -21.96 29.28 30.03
CA PRO A 797 -20.96 29.15 31.09
C PRO A 797 -20.40 27.72 31.09
N LEU A 798 -19.17 27.56 30.61
CA LEU A 798 -18.40 26.34 30.82
C LEU A 798 -17.91 26.30 32.27
N ASP A 799 -18.32 25.27 32.99
CA ASP A 799 -17.84 24.98 34.35
C ASP A 799 -16.32 24.71 34.35
N ASP A 800 -15.62 25.27 35.34
CA ASP A 800 -14.16 25.17 35.46
C ASP A 800 -13.73 23.70 35.57
N GLU A 801 -14.51 22.86 36.24
CA GLU A 801 -14.25 21.42 36.38
C GLU A 801 -14.32 20.68 35.04
N ALA A 802 -15.32 21.00 34.20
CA ALA A 802 -15.48 20.42 32.88
C ALA A 802 -14.35 20.84 31.92
N MET A 803 -13.89 22.09 32.00
CA MET A 803 -12.73 22.58 31.26
C MET A 803 -11.46 21.82 31.67
N LEU A 804 -11.21 21.69 32.97
CA LEU A 804 -10.04 21.01 33.53
C LEU A 804 -9.97 19.55 33.13
N THR A 805 -11.10 18.85 33.21
CA THR A 805 -11.24 17.45 32.79
C THR A 805 -10.87 17.27 31.31
N ARG A 806 -11.33 18.18 30.44
CA ARG A 806 -11.04 18.12 29.00
C ARG A 806 -9.55 18.39 28.70
N PHE A 807 -8.94 19.38 29.35
CA PHE A 807 -7.50 19.65 29.25
C PHE A 807 -6.66 18.46 29.69
N GLY A 808 -7.02 17.87 30.84
CA GLY A 808 -6.40 16.66 31.38
C GLY A 808 -6.49 15.48 30.42
N GLY A 809 -7.67 15.26 29.84
CA GLY A 809 -7.89 14.23 28.83
C GLY A 809 -7.02 14.39 27.57
N ALA A 810 -6.82 15.62 27.09
CA ALA A 810 -5.94 15.90 25.95
C ALA A 810 -4.47 15.58 26.25
N ALA A 811 -3.96 16.03 27.40
CA ALA A 811 -2.60 15.75 27.86
C ALA A 811 -2.36 14.24 28.08
N ALA A 812 -3.33 13.54 28.69
CA ALA A 812 -3.27 12.10 28.88
C ALA A 812 -3.31 11.32 27.56
N SER A 813 -4.09 11.78 26.58
CA SER A 813 -4.12 11.16 25.25
C SER A 813 -2.77 11.27 24.55
N PHE A 814 -2.15 12.46 24.62
CA PHE A 814 -0.80 12.65 24.12
C PHE A 814 0.22 11.77 24.82
N ARG A 815 0.17 11.68 26.16
CA ARG A 815 1.07 10.82 26.92
C ARG A 815 0.96 9.36 26.48
N ARG A 816 -0.25 8.82 26.34
CA ARG A 816 -0.47 7.46 25.83
C ARG A 816 0.09 7.27 24.43
N SER A 817 -0.16 8.21 23.52
CA SER A 817 0.38 8.15 22.16
C SER A 817 1.91 8.23 22.13
N PHE A 818 2.51 9.05 22.99
CA PHE A 818 3.95 9.18 23.13
C PHE A 818 4.57 7.92 23.73
N ASP A 819 4.01 7.37 24.81
CA ASP A 819 4.50 6.14 25.45
C ASP A 819 4.36 4.89 24.56
N ALA A 820 3.43 4.91 23.60
CA ALA A 820 3.28 3.85 22.59
C ALA A 820 4.33 3.92 21.46
N MET A 821 5.12 4.99 21.37
CA MET A 821 6.21 5.10 20.39
C MET A 821 7.43 4.27 20.82
N PRO A 822 8.16 3.64 19.88
CA PRO A 822 9.41 2.95 20.18
C PRO A 822 10.44 3.88 20.87
N GLU A 823 11.21 3.36 21.82
CA GLU A 823 12.21 4.12 22.59
C GLU A 823 13.26 4.79 21.69
N GLU A 824 13.82 4.06 20.72
CA GLU A 824 14.78 4.58 19.74
C GLU A 824 14.23 5.76 18.93
N GLU A 825 12.93 5.76 18.62
CA GLU A 825 12.28 6.85 17.87
C GLU A 825 11.98 8.07 18.75
N ARG A 826 11.64 7.84 20.03
CA ARG A 826 11.47 8.91 21.02
C ARG A 826 12.78 9.64 21.29
N ASP A 827 13.88 8.90 21.38
CA ASP A 827 15.22 9.44 21.59
C ASP A 827 15.72 10.23 20.37
N ALA A 828 15.52 9.70 19.16
CA ALA A 828 15.94 10.35 17.92
C ALA A 828 15.17 11.66 17.63
N ALA A 829 13.86 11.68 17.92
CA ALA A 829 13.04 12.89 17.77
C ALA A 829 13.27 13.90 18.90
N GLY A 830 13.77 13.45 20.06
CA GLY A 830 14.01 14.24 21.25
C GLY A 830 12.73 14.56 21.99
N GLU A 831 12.47 13.83 23.09
CA GLU A 831 11.28 13.96 23.95
C GLU A 831 10.93 15.44 24.23
N GLY A 832 11.88 16.25 24.71
CA GLY A 832 11.63 17.66 25.00
C GLY A 832 11.14 18.50 23.80
N ARG A 833 11.59 18.19 22.57
CA ARG A 833 11.16 18.90 21.35
C ARG A 833 9.75 18.48 20.92
N LEU A 834 9.46 17.18 20.96
CA LEU A 834 8.12 16.67 20.64
C LEU A 834 7.07 17.14 21.65
N LEU A 835 7.42 17.12 22.93
CA LEU A 835 6.61 17.64 24.03
C LEU A 835 6.27 19.13 23.79
N GLN A 836 7.24 19.95 23.37
CA GLN A 836 7.04 21.37 23.13
C GLN A 836 6.22 21.68 21.86
N ALA A 837 6.38 20.88 20.80
CA ALA A 837 5.67 21.07 19.53
C ALA A 837 4.18 20.69 19.61
N PHE A 838 3.82 19.76 20.50
CA PHE A 838 2.48 19.17 20.58
C PHE A 838 1.36 20.20 20.82
N GLY A 839 1.49 21.04 21.85
CA GLY A 839 0.46 22.04 22.19
C GLY A 839 0.27 23.09 21.09
N GLY A 840 1.37 23.49 20.44
CA GLY A 840 1.32 24.41 19.30
C GLY A 840 0.66 23.78 18.06
N LEU A 841 0.98 22.52 17.75
CA LEU A 841 0.36 21.80 16.64
C LEU A 841 -1.14 21.59 16.86
N ALA A 842 -1.55 21.21 18.07
CA ALA A 842 -2.97 21.06 18.42
C ALA A 842 -3.74 22.39 18.23
N PHE A 843 -3.12 23.53 18.58
CA PHE A 843 -3.69 24.84 18.35
C PHE A 843 -3.79 25.17 16.84
N SER A 844 -2.74 24.92 16.06
CA SER A 844 -2.73 25.16 14.61
C SER A 844 -3.69 24.26 13.82
N LEU A 845 -4.12 23.13 14.39
CA LEU A 845 -5.09 22.22 13.80
C LEU A 845 -6.55 22.54 14.17
N MET A 846 -6.79 23.58 14.98
CA MET A 846 -8.13 24.07 15.28
C MET A 846 -8.83 24.56 14.00
N ARG A 847 -10.15 24.35 13.95
CA ARG A 847 -10.95 24.61 12.75
C ARG A 847 -11.29 26.10 12.58
N ASP A 848 -11.38 26.84 13.68
CA ASP A 848 -11.61 28.29 13.76
C ASP A 848 -10.57 28.96 14.70
N ALA A 849 -9.31 29.07 14.26
CA ALA A 849 -8.28 29.77 15.01
C ALA A 849 -8.37 31.31 14.84
N SER A 850 -9.58 31.88 14.98
CA SER A 850 -9.76 33.33 14.88
C SER A 850 -9.09 34.05 16.05
N PRO A 851 -8.75 35.35 15.93
CA PRO A 851 -8.26 36.15 17.05
C PRO A 851 -9.20 36.08 18.27
N GLU A 852 -10.52 36.08 18.06
CA GLU A 852 -11.53 36.02 19.12
C GLU A 852 -11.57 34.66 19.83
N VAL A 853 -11.33 33.56 19.10
CA VAL A 853 -11.16 32.22 19.72
C VAL A 853 -9.84 32.16 20.49
N SER A 854 -8.78 32.74 19.94
CA SER A 854 -7.47 32.81 20.60
C SER A 854 -7.52 33.57 21.92
N ASP A 855 -8.21 34.71 21.94
CA ASP A 855 -8.36 35.55 23.14
C ASP A 855 -9.20 34.82 24.21
N ARG A 856 -10.26 34.10 23.82
CA ARG A 856 -11.06 33.27 24.75
C ARG A 856 -10.27 32.13 25.35
N VAL A 857 -9.47 31.41 24.56
CA VAL A 857 -8.59 30.35 25.06
C VAL A 857 -7.53 30.93 26.02
N ALA A 858 -6.97 32.09 25.68
CA ALA A 858 -5.99 32.77 26.53
C ALA A 858 -6.60 33.26 27.87
N GLU A 859 -7.80 33.83 27.84
CA GLU A 859 -8.54 34.25 29.04
C GLU A 859 -8.75 33.07 30.00
N ARG A 860 -9.15 31.92 29.48
CA ARG A 860 -9.35 30.70 30.28
C ARG A 860 -8.05 30.17 30.87
N LEU A 861 -6.95 30.17 30.10
CA LEU A 861 -5.62 29.81 30.59
C LEU A 861 -5.08 30.75 31.68
N ASN A 862 -5.50 32.02 31.66
CA ASN A 862 -5.13 33.04 32.65
C ASN A 862 -6.12 33.11 33.83
N GLY A 863 -7.22 32.36 33.77
CA GLY A 863 -8.20 32.29 34.85
C GLY A 863 -7.60 31.74 36.16
N PRO A 864 -8.16 32.12 37.32
CA PRO A 864 -7.62 31.75 38.63
C PRO A 864 -7.57 30.23 38.86
N ALA A 865 -8.57 29.48 38.36
CA ALA A 865 -8.57 28.02 38.45
C ALA A 865 -7.40 27.37 37.69
N MET A 866 -7.16 27.82 36.44
CA MET A 866 -6.03 27.34 35.64
C MET A 866 -4.69 27.78 36.19
N ARG A 867 -4.55 29.00 36.71
CA ARG A 867 -3.29 29.48 37.30
C ARG A 867 -2.90 28.67 38.54
N GLY A 868 -3.85 28.42 39.45
CA GLY A 868 -3.61 27.61 40.66
C GLY A 868 -3.17 26.19 40.31
N LEU A 869 -3.93 25.50 39.45
CA LEU A 869 -3.57 24.16 38.99
C LEU A 869 -2.21 24.13 38.26
N SER A 870 -1.97 25.08 37.35
CA SER A 870 -0.71 25.12 36.59
C SER A 870 0.49 25.35 37.51
N GLY A 871 0.34 26.16 38.56
CA GLY A 871 1.40 26.38 39.56
C GLY A 871 1.75 25.10 40.33
N VAL A 872 0.76 24.29 40.69
CA VAL A 872 0.95 22.97 41.32
C VAL A 872 1.60 21.99 40.34
N LEU A 873 1.09 21.89 39.11
CA LEU A 873 1.62 20.97 38.10
C LEU A 873 3.05 21.31 37.66
N LEU A 874 3.40 22.60 37.58
CA LEU A 874 4.78 23.03 37.35
C LEU A 874 5.71 22.54 38.45
N ARG A 875 5.27 22.54 39.72
CA ARG A 875 6.06 22.01 40.83
C ARG A 875 6.20 20.49 40.74
N LEU A 876 5.12 19.78 40.46
CA LEU A 876 5.11 18.31 40.40
C LEU A 876 5.86 17.75 39.18
N GLY A 877 5.95 18.52 38.09
CA GLY A 877 6.72 18.18 36.90
C GLY A 877 8.18 18.64 36.90
N ASP A 878 8.68 19.24 37.98
CA ASP A 878 10.07 19.72 38.06
C ASP A 878 11.04 18.54 38.23
N ALA A 879 11.80 18.25 37.18
CA ALA A 879 12.72 17.12 37.16
C ALA A 879 13.93 17.28 38.09
N GLU A 880 14.32 18.51 38.40
CA GLU A 880 15.45 18.76 39.31
C GLU A 880 15.09 18.44 40.77
N ARG A 881 13.81 18.35 41.10
CA ARG A 881 13.29 18.09 42.45
C ARG A 881 13.03 16.61 42.77
N GLY A 882 13.21 15.71 41.79
CA GLY A 882 13.22 14.26 42.02
C GLY A 882 11.89 13.53 41.89
N PHE A 883 10.76 14.23 41.69
CA PHE A 883 9.44 13.63 41.43
C PHE A 883 9.33 12.71 40.19
N PRO A 884 10.04 12.91 39.05
CA PRO A 884 9.74 12.21 37.79
C PRO A 884 10.03 10.70 37.73
N GLN A 885 10.58 10.11 38.80
CA GLN A 885 10.87 8.67 38.81
C GLN A 885 9.61 7.82 39.03
N ASP A 886 8.58 8.38 39.66
CA ASP A 886 7.29 7.72 39.79
C ASP A 886 6.45 7.89 38.52
N ALA A 887 5.74 6.85 38.11
CA ALA A 887 4.87 6.87 36.93
C ALA A 887 3.76 7.92 37.05
N GLY A 888 3.25 8.18 38.27
CA GLY A 888 2.20 9.16 38.53
C GLY A 888 2.60 10.60 38.17
N PHE A 889 3.85 11.00 38.41
CA PHE A 889 4.33 12.37 38.16
C PHE A 889 4.69 12.66 36.70
N ARG A 890 4.74 11.65 35.82
CA ARG A 890 4.99 11.84 34.38
C ARG A 890 3.81 12.49 33.65
N ASP A 891 2.60 12.35 34.17
CA ASP A 891 1.42 13.03 33.63
C ASP A 891 1.50 14.55 33.81
N ALA A 892 2.16 15.02 34.88
CA ALA A 892 2.45 16.44 35.09
C ALA A 892 3.36 16.99 33.98
N LEU A 893 4.37 16.22 33.55
CA LEU A 893 5.28 16.60 32.47
C LEU A 893 4.54 16.77 31.13
N ALA A 894 3.68 15.81 30.78
CA ALA A 894 2.90 15.87 29.55
C ALA A 894 1.91 17.05 29.55
N PHE A 895 1.26 17.31 30.68
CA PHE A 895 0.36 18.45 30.84
C PHE A 895 1.09 19.79 30.75
N ASN A 896 2.22 19.93 31.46
CA ASN A 896 3.06 21.13 31.41
C ASN A 896 3.58 21.40 29.99
N ALA A 897 3.99 20.35 29.27
CA ALA A 897 4.44 20.44 27.88
C ALA A 897 3.31 20.91 26.95
N PHE A 898 2.12 20.31 27.05
CA PHE A 898 0.96 20.71 26.27
C PHE A 898 0.60 22.18 26.51
N GLN A 899 0.52 22.60 27.77
CA GLN A 899 0.25 23.99 28.12
C GLN A 899 1.34 24.95 27.64
N SER A 900 2.61 24.59 27.80
CA SER A 900 3.74 25.42 27.37
C SER A 900 3.71 25.66 25.86
N GLY A 901 3.50 24.61 25.06
CA GLY A 901 3.36 24.71 23.61
C GLY A 901 2.15 25.55 23.19
N LEU A 902 1.02 25.40 23.88
CA LEU A 902 -0.18 26.20 23.64
C LEU A 902 0.05 27.69 23.97
N ARG A 903 0.67 27.99 25.12
CA ARG A 903 1.01 29.37 25.51
C ARG A 903 2.01 30.00 24.54
N ALA A 904 2.99 29.24 24.06
CA ALA A 904 3.93 29.71 23.04
C ALA A 904 3.22 30.06 21.72
N ALA A 905 2.26 29.25 21.28
CA ALA A 905 1.45 29.54 20.08
C ALA A 905 0.53 30.76 20.25
N LEU A 906 0.02 31.00 21.47
CA LEU A 906 -0.79 32.18 21.80
C LEU A 906 0.05 33.46 22.01
N GLY A 907 1.36 33.33 22.17
CA GLY A 907 2.28 34.45 22.37
C GLY A 907 1.97 35.26 23.64
N GLY A 908 2.11 36.58 23.55
CA GLY A 908 1.91 37.50 24.69
C GLY A 908 0.49 37.58 25.26
N ARG A 909 -0.47 36.82 24.72
CA ARG A 909 -1.86 36.75 25.22
C ARG A 909 -2.00 35.85 26.45
N ALA A 910 -1.14 34.85 26.61
CA ALA A 910 -1.20 33.90 27.71
C ALA A 910 0.01 34.08 28.63
N GLU A 911 -0.23 34.30 29.91
CA GLU A 911 0.83 34.56 30.89
C GLU A 911 1.53 33.27 31.34
N THR A 912 2.75 33.35 31.85
CA THR A 912 3.42 32.19 32.46
C THR A 912 3.02 32.08 33.93
N PRO A 913 2.43 30.96 34.40
CA PRO A 913 2.04 30.81 35.79
C PRO A 913 3.27 30.68 36.70
N ALA A 914 3.17 31.20 37.92
CA ALA A 914 4.20 31.04 38.95
C ALA A 914 4.13 29.63 39.56
N THR A 915 5.27 29.01 39.81
CA THR A 915 5.36 27.70 40.48
C THR A 915 4.91 27.80 41.94
N PHE A 916 4.16 26.80 42.43
CA PHE A 916 3.76 26.74 43.84
C PHE A 916 5.00 26.64 44.75
N ALA A 917 5.13 27.55 45.73
CA ALA A 917 6.34 27.65 46.56
C ALA A 917 6.23 26.97 47.94
N GLY A 918 5.02 26.73 48.47
CA GLY A 918 4.80 26.22 49.84
C GLY A 918 5.02 24.71 50.03
N GLU A 919 4.85 24.17 51.24
CA GLU A 919 4.90 22.72 51.48
C GLU A 919 3.74 21.99 50.78
N LEU A 920 4.00 20.82 50.17
CA LEU A 920 3.00 20.11 49.35
C LEU A 920 1.78 19.65 50.17
N SER A 921 1.94 19.27 51.44
CA SER A 921 0.81 18.94 52.33
C SER A 921 -0.10 20.13 52.65
N LEU A 922 0.38 21.34 52.38
CA LEU A 922 -0.32 22.61 52.63
C LEU A 922 -0.92 23.21 51.33
N ILE A 923 -0.92 22.48 50.21
CA ILE A 923 -1.64 22.88 49.00
C ILE A 923 -3.12 23.11 49.35
N PRO A 924 -3.72 24.25 48.97
CA PRO A 924 -5.13 24.53 49.21
C PRO A 924 -6.04 23.43 48.65
N GLN A 925 -7.07 23.05 49.40
CA GLN A 925 -8.00 21.99 48.99
C GLN A 925 -8.61 22.23 47.60
N ALA A 926 -8.95 23.48 47.28
CA ALA A 926 -9.48 23.85 45.97
C ALA A 926 -8.52 23.50 44.80
N ASP A 927 -7.20 23.60 45.00
CA ASP A 927 -6.23 23.24 43.96
C ASP A 927 -6.01 21.72 43.88
N ARG A 928 -6.18 20.99 44.99
CA ARG A 928 -6.21 19.52 45.00
C ARG A 928 -7.43 18.97 44.25
N ASP A 929 -8.60 19.57 44.46
CA ASP A 929 -9.83 19.18 43.76
C ASP A 929 -9.70 19.42 42.25
N ARG A 930 -9.11 20.56 41.85
CA ARG A 930 -8.79 20.88 40.45
C ARG A 930 -7.80 19.88 39.84
N LEU A 931 -6.77 19.49 40.59
CA LEU A 931 -5.81 18.48 40.17
C LEU A 931 -6.50 17.13 39.97
N ARG A 932 -7.40 16.75 40.87
CA ARG A 932 -8.17 15.51 40.81
C ARG A 932 -9.11 15.47 39.60
N ALA A 933 -9.72 16.61 39.25
CA ALA A 933 -10.53 16.73 38.04
C ALA A 933 -9.69 16.60 36.74
N ALA A 934 -8.51 17.22 36.70
CA ALA A 934 -7.66 17.20 35.52
C ALA A 934 -6.89 15.87 35.35
N LEU A 935 -6.26 15.38 36.42
CA LEU A 935 -5.34 14.26 36.42
C LEU A 935 -5.56 13.41 37.70
N PRO A 936 -6.63 12.59 37.76
CA PRO A 936 -7.02 11.87 38.98
C PRO A 936 -5.94 10.93 39.51
N GLY A 937 -5.22 10.21 38.64
CA GLY A 937 -4.13 9.32 39.07
C GLY A 937 -2.94 10.07 39.70
N LEU A 938 -2.63 11.26 39.19
CA LEU A 938 -1.62 12.14 39.80
C LEU A 938 -2.12 12.71 41.13
N ALA A 939 -3.40 13.08 41.24
CA ALA A 939 -3.97 13.54 42.49
C ALA A 939 -3.93 12.45 43.58
N ASP A 940 -4.26 11.20 43.24
CA ASP A 940 -4.15 10.07 44.17
C ASP A 940 -2.70 9.82 44.60
N THR A 941 -1.74 9.98 43.68
CA THR A 941 -0.30 9.88 43.99
C THR A 941 0.14 11.00 44.93
N LEU A 942 -0.33 12.23 44.70
CA LEU A 942 -0.07 13.40 45.56
C LEU A 942 -0.67 13.19 46.96
N ASP A 943 -1.92 12.74 47.06
CA ASP A 943 -2.61 12.54 48.34
C ASP A 943 -2.00 11.40 49.16
N ALA A 944 -1.54 10.32 48.50
CA ALA A 944 -0.83 9.23 49.16
C ALA A 944 0.53 9.65 49.71
N SER A 945 1.22 10.55 48.99
CA SER A 945 2.58 10.95 49.31
C SER A 945 2.66 12.17 50.22
N PHE A 946 1.69 13.08 50.10
CA PHE A 946 1.57 14.33 50.84
C PHE A 946 0.10 14.55 51.23
N PRO A 947 -0.37 13.89 52.30
CA PRO A 947 -1.75 14.00 52.75
C PRO A 947 -2.14 15.46 53.02
N ALA A 948 -3.38 15.83 52.66
CA ALA A 948 -3.91 17.16 52.95
C ALA A 948 -4.12 17.35 54.45
N ARG A 949 -3.90 18.57 54.95
CA ARG A 949 -4.24 18.95 56.33
C ARG A 949 -5.60 19.65 56.36
N PRO A 950 -6.68 18.98 56.80
CA PRO A 950 -7.98 19.62 56.91
C PRO A 950 -7.96 20.68 58.04
N ALA A 951 -8.87 21.66 57.94
CA ALA A 951 -9.06 22.66 58.97
C ALA A 951 -9.61 22.03 60.27
N PHE A 952 -9.16 22.52 61.42
CA PHE A 952 -9.72 22.13 62.71
C PHE A 952 -11.21 22.53 62.79
N PRO A 953 -12.10 21.67 63.32
CA PRO A 953 -13.52 22.01 63.49
C PRO A 953 -13.69 23.28 64.33
N PRO A 954 -14.59 24.21 63.95
CA PRO A 954 -14.80 25.42 64.74
C PRO A 954 -15.57 25.13 66.03
N ALA A 955 -15.26 25.87 67.11
CA ALA A 955 -16.03 25.85 68.35
C ALA A 955 -17.46 26.37 68.16
N GLN A 956 -18.38 26.01 69.07
CA GLN A 956 -19.80 26.32 68.94
C GLN A 956 -20.08 27.84 69.05
N ALA A 957 -20.60 28.42 67.95
CA ALA A 957 -21.15 29.77 67.84
C ALA A 957 -20.27 30.93 68.37
N GLY A 958 -19.03 31.05 67.90
CA GLY A 958 -18.22 32.28 68.04
C GLY A 958 -17.87 32.68 69.47
N LYS A 959 -17.99 31.76 70.44
CA LYS A 959 -17.80 32.00 71.88
C LYS A 959 -16.34 31.88 72.36
N LEU A 960 -15.42 31.43 71.52
CA LEU A 960 -14.04 31.15 71.94
C LEU A 960 -13.07 32.17 71.32
N ALA A 961 -12.70 33.19 72.10
CA ALA A 961 -11.65 34.16 71.78
C ALA A 961 -10.69 34.26 72.97
N ALA A 962 -10.04 33.14 73.31
CA ALA A 962 -9.11 33.08 74.41
C ALA A 962 -7.85 33.91 74.10
N THR A 963 -7.53 34.83 75.00
CA THR A 963 -6.32 35.66 74.95
C THR A 963 -5.09 34.86 75.34
N PRO A 964 -3.87 35.26 74.92
CA PRO A 964 -2.63 34.62 75.37
C PRO A 964 -2.52 34.51 76.90
N ALA A 965 -3.00 35.52 77.64
CA ALA A 965 -3.07 35.48 79.10
C ALA A 965 -4.01 34.38 79.64
N GLN A 966 -5.13 34.12 78.97
CA GLN A 966 -6.03 33.03 79.33
C GLN A 966 -5.45 31.66 79.00
N HIS A 967 -4.69 31.52 77.90
CA HIS A 967 -3.95 30.29 77.61
C HIS A 967 -2.84 30.04 78.65
N ARG A 968 -2.14 31.09 79.08
CA ARG A 968 -1.16 31.01 80.17
C ARG A 968 -1.81 30.62 81.50
N ASP A 969 -2.95 31.21 81.83
CA ASP A 969 -3.75 30.84 83.02
C ASP A 969 -4.24 29.38 82.95
N PHE A 970 -4.59 28.89 81.76
CA PHE A 970 -4.91 27.49 81.54
C PHE A 970 -3.71 26.58 81.85
N LEU A 971 -2.51 26.89 81.33
CA LEU A 971 -1.29 26.14 81.64
C LEU A 971 -1.05 26.08 83.16
N LEU A 972 -1.14 27.23 83.85
CA LEU A 972 -1.00 27.29 85.31
C LEU A 972 -2.02 26.42 86.04
N SER A 973 -3.23 26.27 85.50
CA SER A 973 -4.25 25.38 86.06
C SER A 973 -3.93 23.88 85.90
N MET A 974 -3.09 23.53 84.93
CA MET A 974 -2.64 22.16 84.66
C MET A 974 -1.39 21.78 85.47
N LEU A 975 -0.50 22.75 85.76
CA LEU A 975 0.76 22.50 86.48
C LEU A 975 0.65 21.72 87.80
N PRO A 976 -0.42 21.86 88.62
CA PRO A 976 -0.58 21.04 89.82
C PRO A 976 -0.60 19.53 89.56
N ILE A 977 -1.15 19.09 88.41
CA ILE A 977 -1.17 17.67 88.02
C ILE A 977 0.27 17.19 87.78
N TYR A 978 1.06 17.96 87.03
CA TYR A 978 2.47 17.65 86.76
C TYR A 978 3.34 17.77 88.01
N HIS A 979 3.01 18.65 88.95
CA HIS A 979 3.67 18.68 90.26
C HIS A 979 3.44 17.35 91.00
N ASP A 980 2.23 16.79 90.95
CA ASP A 980 1.95 15.49 91.55
C ASP A 980 2.80 14.35 90.96
N HIS A 981 3.13 14.39 89.66
CA HIS A 981 4.05 13.44 89.00
C HIS A 981 5.47 13.50 89.56
N GLU A 982 5.88 14.67 90.03
CA GLU A 982 7.24 14.98 90.49
C GLU A 982 7.43 14.79 92.01
N ARG A 983 6.36 14.53 92.77
CA ARG A 983 6.45 14.41 94.24
C ARG A 983 7.32 13.24 94.68
N PRO A 984 7.99 13.31 95.84
CA PRO A 984 8.74 12.18 96.38
C PRO A 984 7.91 10.89 96.42
N GLY A 985 8.35 9.86 95.69
CA GLY A 985 7.66 8.57 95.57
C GLY A 985 6.70 8.44 94.37
N ALA A 986 6.48 9.51 93.61
CA ALA A 986 5.79 9.48 92.32
C ALA A 986 6.73 9.07 91.18
N PHE A 987 6.17 8.76 90.00
CA PHE A 987 6.90 8.09 88.93
C PHE A 987 7.99 8.95 88.27
N ASP A 988 7.84 10.28 88.27
CA ASP A 988 8.77 11.20 87.61
C ASP A 988 9.72 11.94 88.58
N HIS A 989 9.67 11.59 89.87
CA HIS A 989 10.49 12.22 90.90
C HIS A 989 11.99 12.12 90.60
N GLY A 990 12.65 13.26 90.38
CA GLY A 990 14.08 13.37 90.10
C GLY A 990 14.50 12.91 88.69
N ALA A 991 13.55 12.43 87.87
CA ALA A 991 13.74 12.10 86.47
C ALA A 991 13.40 13.28 85.55
N ALA A 992 12.36 14.05 85.90
CA ALA A 992 11.92 15.25 85.20
C ALA A 992 11.72 15.02 83.70
N TYR A 993 11.10 13.91 83.31
CA TYR A 993 10.75 13.63 81.91
C TYR A 993 9.40 14.24 81.55
N HIS A 994 8.37 14.04 82.37
CA HIS A 994 6.96 14.40 82.11
C HIS A 994 6.39 15.29 83.23
N GLY A 995 7.21 16.26 83.64
CA GLY A 995 6.93 17.17 84.75
C GLY A 995 6.68 18.63 84.33
N ARG A 996 6.57 19.54 85.31
CA ARG A 996 6.29 20.97 85.11
C ARG A 996 7.28 21.63 84.15
N GLY A 997 8.55 21.23 84.20
CA GLY A 997 9.59 21.75 83.30
C GLY A 997 9.34 21.46 81.82
N HIS A 998 8.97 20.21 81.51
CA HIS A 998 8.67 19.76 80.15
C HIS A 998 7.47 20.51 79.57
N ILE A 999 6.35 20.48 80.30
CA ILE A 999 5.10 21.06 79.81
C ILE A 999 5.19 22.58 79.60
N CYS A 1000 5.92 23.30 80.47
CA CYS A 1000 6.16 24.73 80.29
C CYS A 1000 6.92 25.02 79.00
N ARG A 1001 7.98 24.25 78.67
CA ARG A 1001 8.74 24.47 77.44
C ARG A 1001 7.97 24.03 76.19
N ALA A 1002 7.32 22.87 76.22
CA ALA A 1002 6.50 22.38 75.12
C ALA A 1002 5.37 23.39 74.78
N PHE A 1003 4.73 23.98 75.79
CA PHE A 1003 3.73 25.04 75.58
C PHE A 1003 4.30 26.28 74.88
N ILE A 1004 5.49 26.73 75.27
CA ILE A 1004 6.20 27.86 74.64
C ILE A 1004 6.51 27.55 73.17
N PHE A 1005 6.98 26.34 72.89
CA PHE A 1005 7.31 25.89 71.52
C PHE A 1005 6.06 25.81 70.64
N ALA A 1006 4.96 25.25 71.15
CA ALA A 1006 3.68 25.18 70.45
C ALA A 1006 3.15 26.58 70.10
N SER A 1007 3.20 27.52 71.05
CA SER A 1007 2.77 28.90 70.84
C SER A 1007 3.62 29.61 69.77
N THR A 1008 4.93 29.38 69.82
CA THR A 1008 5.88 29.94 68.85
C THR A 1008 5.60 29.43 67.44
N MET A 1009 5.43 28.12 67.28
CA MET A 1009 5.14 27.52 65.97
C MET A 1009 3.76 27.92 65.43
N ALA A 1010 2.76 28.13 66.30
CA ALA A 1010 1.46 28.67 65.89
C ALA A 1010 1.60 30.06 65.25
N GLY A 1011 2.36 30.96 65.89
CA GLY A 1011 2.64 32.29 65.35
C GLY A 1011 3.38 32.26 64.02
N LEU A 1012 4.31 31.31 63.84
CA LEU A 1012 5.01 31.10 62.58
C LEU A 1012 4.07 30.63 61.45
N MET A 1013 3.14 29.71 61.73
CA MET A 1013 2.16 29.24 60.74
C MET A 1013 1.16 30.35 60.34
N GLU A 1014 0.73 31.16 61.30
CA GLU A 1014 -0.16 32.30 61.06
C GLU A 1014 0.52 33.38 60.20
N GLU A 1015 1.81 33.66 60.42
CA GLU A 1015 2.59 34.58 59.57
C GLU A 1015 2.75 34.04 58.13
N MET A 1016 2.73 32.72 57.96
CA MET A 1016 2.70 32.07 56.64
C MET A 1016 1.29 32.02 56.02
N GLY A 1017 0.27 32.57 56.68
CA GLY A 1017 -1.10 32.67 56.17
C GLY A 1017 -1.97 31.45 56.45
N HIS A 1018 -1.54 30.54 57.33
CA HIS A 1018 -2.35 29.41 57.77
C HIS A 1018 -3.19 29.76 58.99
N THR A 1019 -4.41 29.23 59.05
CA THR A 1019 -5.27 29.37 60.24
C THR A 1019 -4.91 28.29 61.25
N VAL A 1020 -4.70 28.68 62.51
CA VAL A 1020 -4.43 27.76 63.63
C VAL A 1020 -5.45 28.01 64.75
N ASP A 1021 -6.14 26.97 65.22
CA ASP A 1021 -6.89 27.04 66.47
C ASP A 1021 -5.93 26.98 67.66
N ARG A 1022 -5.47 28.16 68.09
CA ARG A 1022 -4.54 28.31 69.23
C ARG A 1022 -5.09 27.69 70.51
N THR A 1023 -6.41 27.63 70.71
CA THR A 1023 -6.96 27.07 71.95
C THR A 1023 -6.87 25.56 71.96
N ALA A 1024 -7.23 24.91 70.85
CA ALA A 1024 -7.06 23.46 70.68
C ALA A 1024 -5.59 23.06 70.83
N LEU A 1025 -4.68 23.77 70.16
CA LEU A 1025 -3.25 23.51 70.24
C LEU A 1025 -2.68 23.71 71.66
N LEU A 1026 -2.90 24.88 72.26
CA LEU A 1026 -2.25 25.25 73.52
C LEU A 1026 -2.85 24.55 74.74
N CYS A 1027 -4.16 24.33 74.76
CA CYS A 1027 -4.78 23.52 75.82
C CYS A 1027 -4.45 22.03 75.63
N GLY A 1028 -4.38 21.57 74.38
CA GLY A 1028 -4.00 20.21 74.04
C GLY A 1028 -2.59 19.89 74.49
N ILE A 1029 -1.60 20.71 74.08
CA ILE A 1029 -0.21 20.51 74.52
C ILE A 1029 -0.09 20.65 76.04
N ALA A 1030 -0.76 21.60 76.69
CA ALA A 1030 -0.68 21.75 78.15
C ALA A 1030 -1.22 20.53 78.92
N GLY A 1031 -2.12 19.75 78.33
CA GLY A 1031 -2.73 18.59 78.95
C GLY A 1031 -2.27 17.23 78.43
N HIS A 1032 -1.48 17.16 77.35
CA HIS A 1032 -1.23 15.90 76.63
C HIS A 1032 -0.61 14.77 77.47
N ASP A 1033 0.15 15.13 78.52
CA ASP A 1033 0.85 14.21 79.42
C ASP A 1033 0.20 14.14 80.83
N ALA A 1034 -0.96 14.78 81.04
CA ALA A 1034 -1.56 14.95 82.37
C ALA A 1034 -2.08 13.64 82.99
N GLY A 1035 -2.43 12.64 82.17
CA GLY A 1035 -2.95 11.33 82.59
C GLY A 1035 -1.88 10.26 82.77
N ARG A 1036 -0.59 10.63 82.79
CA ARG A 1036 0.51 9.67 82.88
C ARG A 1036 0.67 9.10 84.28
N GLU A 1037 1.04 7.83 84.33
CA GLU A 1037 1.31 7.11 85.58
C GLU A 1037 2.74 6.53 85.66
N ARG A 1038 3.50 6.61 84.56
CA ARG A 1038 4.86 6.06 84.45
C ARG A 1038 5.65 6.77 83.37
N ASN A 1039 6.98 6.74 83.51
CA ASN A 1039 7.92 7.14 82.46
C ASN A 1039 8.01 6.04 81.40
N GLY A 1040 7.97 6.41 80.11
CA GLY A 1040 8.04 5.45 78.98
C GLY A 1040 7.18 5.88 77.79
N ALA A 1041 6.82 4.93 76.93
CA ALA A 1041 5.81 5.20 75.89
C ALA A 1041 4.41 5.26 76.52
N ASP A 1042 3.60 6.22 76.07
CA ASP A 1042 2.21 6.33 76.51
C ASP A 1042 1.36 5.21 75.95
N THR A 1043 0.41 4.76 76.76
CA THR A 1043 -0.66 3.92 76.25
C THR A 1043 -1.84 4.78 75.82
N PRO A 1044 -2.65 4.32 74.84
CA PRO A 1044 -3.84 5.05 74.41
C PRO A 1044 -4.80 5.39 75.57
N GLU A 1045 -4.83 4.58 76.63
CA GLU A 1045 -5.63 4.86 77.83
C GLU A 1045 -5.10 6.07 78.62
N GLN A 1046 -3.78 6.24 78.70
CA GLN A 1046 -3.15 7.39 79.40
C GLN A 1046 -3.33 8.68 78.58
N GLU A 1047 -3.22 8.60 77.26
CA GLU A 1047 -3.50 9.73 76.36
C GLU A 1047 -4.98 10.13 76.39
N ALA A 1048 -5.90 9.14 76.42
CA ALA A 1048 -7.33 9.40 76.53
C ALA A 1048 -7.68 10.06 77.87
N GLU A 1049 -7.05 9.63 78.97
CA GLU A 1049 -7.22 10.27 80.27
C GLU A 1049 -6.63 11.69 80.28
N SER A 1050 -5.49 11.91 79.62
CA SER A 1050 -4.88 13.23 79.44
C SER A 1050 -5.81 14.19 78.68
N ALA A 1051 -6.40 13.72 77.58
CA ALA A 1051 -7.39 14.47 76.82
C ALA A 1051 -8.64 14.78 77.66
N ARG A 1052 -9.13 13.81 78.44
CA ARG A 1052 -10.29 13.98 79.34
C ARG A 1052 -10.02 15.06 80.40
N LEU A 1053 -8.86 15.02 81.06
CA LEU A 1053 -8.45 15.99 82.07
C LEU A 1053 -8.29 17.40 81.49
N ALA A 1054 -7.69 17.50 80.30
CA ALA A 1054 -7.56 18.76 79.59
C ALA A 1054 -8.94 19.35 79.23
N LEU A 1055 -9.84 18.54 78.67
CA LEU A 1055 -11.21 18.95 78.34
C LEU A 1055 -12.01 19.38 79.57
N GLU A 1056 -11.91 18.64 80.69
CA GLU A 1056 -12.54 19.01 81.96
C GLU A 1056 -12.09 20.40 82.42
N LYS A 1057 -10.78 20.68 82.37
CA LYS A 1057 -10.23 22.00 82.71
C LYS A 1057 -10.63 23.07 81.69
N MET A 1058 -10.78 22.72 80.41
CA MET A 1058 -11.23 23.64 79.38
C MET A 1058 -12.70 24.02 79.61
N HIS A 1059 -13.56 23.06 79.98
CA HIS A 1059 -14.94 23.33 80.37
C HIS A 1059 -15.03 24.23 81.62
N GLU A 1060 -14.17 24.00 82.62
CA GLU A 1060 -14.09 24.85 83.81
C GLU A 1060 -13.71 26.31 83.50
N ARG A 1061 -12.74 26.52 82.59
CA ARG A 1061 -12.15 27.84 82.32
C ARG A 1061 -12.84 28.61 81.20
N PHE A 1062 -13.30 27.92 80.16
CA PHE A 1062 -13.87 28.53 78.96
C PHE A 1062 -15.39 28.28 78.81
N GLY A 1063 -15.98 27.48 79.71
CA GLY A 1063 -17.41 27.15 79.74
C GLY A 1063 -17.73 25.78 79.14
N ALA A 1064 -18.65 25.06 79.79
CA ALA A 1064 -19.01 23.68 79.42
C ALA A 1064 -19.66 23.53 78.03
N ASP A 1065 -20.37 24.57 77.53
CA ASP A 1065 -21.10 24.52 76.26
C ASP A 1065 -20.33 25.19 75.08
N THR A 1066 -19.01 25.34 75.20
CA THR A 1066 -18.22 26.18 74.28
C THR A 1066 -17.72 25.42 73.04
N PHE A 1067 -17.42 24.13 73.15
CA PHE A 1067 -16.64 23.41 72.14
C PHE A 1067 -17.50 22.59 71.16
N GLY A 1068 -18.45 21.79 71.66
CA GLY A 1068 -19.31 20.93 70.85
C GLY A 1068 -18.65 19.62 70.40
N ASP A 1069 -19.46 18.64 70.02
CA ASP A 1069 -19.02 17.23 69.83
C ASP A 1069 -17.90 17.05 68.79
N ASP A 1070 -17.93 17.78 67.68
CA ASP A 1070 -16.92 17.66 66.62
C ASP A 1070 -15.57 18.24 67.04
N TYR A 1071 -15.58 19.35 67.79
CA TYR A 1071 -14.37 19.99 68.32
C TYR A 1071 -13.72 19.09 69.38
N GLU A 1072 -14.51 18.58 70.33
CA GLU A 1072 -14.00 17.74 71.42
C GLU A 1072 -13.45 16.40 70.91
N ARG A 1073 -14.10 15.81 69.91
CA ARG A 1073 -13.61 14.59 69.25
C ARG A 1073 -12.28 14.83 68.53
N GLU A 1074 -12.16 15.92 67.78
CA GLU A 1074 -10.91 16.25 67.07
C GLU A 1074 -9.79 16.62 68.05
N PHE A 1075 -10.11 17.37 69.10
CA PHE A 1075 -9.19 17.70 70.19
C PHE A 1075 -8.65 16.43 70.87
N THR A 1076 -9.54 15.47 71.17
CA THR A 1076 -9.15 14.18 71.73
C THR A 1076 -8.25 13.41 70.77
N ALA A 1077 -8.58 13.38 69.48
CA ALA A 1077 -7.77 12.72 68.46
C ALA A 1077 -6.40 13.39 68.23
N ALA A 1078 -6.25 14.68 68.53
CA ALA A 1078 -4.96 15.36 68.44
C ALA A 1078 -3.96 14.90 69.51
N ILE A 1079 -4.48 14.44 70.66
CA ILE A 1079 -3.70 13.90 71.78
C ILE A 1079 -3.55 12.38 71.62
N VAL A 1080 -4.65 11.64 71.46
CA VAL A 1080 -4.63 10.16 71.40
C VAL A 1080 -3.98 9.68 70.10
N GLY A 1081 -2.80 9.08 70.22
CA GLY A 1081 -1.99 8.56 69.13
C GLY A 1081 -1.62 9.57 68.05
N HIS A 1082 -1.81 10.88 68.31
CA HIS A 1082 -1.77 11.95 67.31
C HIS A 1082 -2.56 11.60 66.03
N ALA A 1083 -3.73 10.98 66.21
CA ALA A 1083 -4.54 10.44 65.11
C ALA A 1083 -5.22 11.52 64.25
N SER A 1084 -5.28 12.77 64.72
CA SER A 1084 -5.84 13.89 63.98
C SER A 1084 -4.93 14.31 62.80
N PRO A 1085 -5.46 14.46 61.57
CA PRO A 1085 -4.70 14.91 60.41
C PRO A 1085 -4.51 16.44 60.35
N THR A 1086 -5.03 17.17 61.34
CA THR A 1086 -5.07 18.64 61.35
C THR A 1086 -3.69 19.28 61.51
N LEU A 1087 -3.61 20.60 61.29
CA LEU A 1087 -2.39 21.36 61.52
C LEU A 1087 -2.02 21.40 63.01
N GLU A 1088 -3.02 21.53 63.88
CA GLU A 1088 -2.91 21.61 65.33
C GLU A 1088 -2.26 20.36 65.91
N SER A 1089 -2.66 19.16 65.47
CA SER A 1089 -2.05 17.90 65.94
C SER A 1089 -0.59 17.77 65.53
N MET A 1090 -0.22 18.22 64.32
CA MET A 1090 1.20 18.26 63.91
C MET A 1090 2.00 19.23 64.76
N LEU A 1091 1.46 20.43 65.03
CA LEU A 1091 2.13 21.43 65.85
C LEU A 1091 2.30 20.95 67.30
N LEU A 1092 1.29 20.24 67.84
CA LEU A 1092 1.33 19.62 69.16
C LEU A 1092 2.44 18.57 69.23
N ASN A 1093 2.44 17.60 68.31
CA ASN A 1093 3.47 16.57 68.22
C ASN A 1093 4.88 17.17 68.00
N ALA A 1094 4.98 18.19 67.14
CA ALA A 1094 6.23 18.90 66.92
C ALA A 1094 6.76 19.59 68.19
N ALA A 1095 5.87 20.17 69.00
CA ALA A 1095 6.25 20.91 70.20
C ALA A 1095 6.72 19.98 71.31
N ASP A 1096 6.01 18.88 71.50
CA ASP A 1096 6.41 17.79 72.40
C ASP A 1096 7.76 17.19 71.98
N SER A 1097 7.86 16.77 70.71
CA SER A 1097 9.09 16.21 70.15
C SER A 1097 10.30 17.12 70.29
N LEU A 1098 10.12 18.44 70.14
CA LEU A 1098 11.20 19.42 70.25
C LEU A 1098 11.85 19.43 71.64
N ASP A 1099 11.08 19.18 72.71
CA ASP A 1099 11.62 19.09 74.08
C ASP A 1099 12.41 17.78 74.34
N ILE A 1100 12.25 16.74 73.51
CA ILE A 1100 13.05 15.49 73.61
C ILE A 1100 14.55 15.77 73.47
N GLY A 1101 14.91 16.83 72.72
CA GLY A 1101 16.31 17.28 72.62
C GLY A 1101 16.96 17.49 73.98
N ARG A 1102 16.19 17.76 75.04
CA ARG A 1102 16.69 17.86 76.41
C ARG A 1102 17.35 16.59 76.95
N VAL A 1103 16.83 15.41 76.60
CA VAL A 1103 17.19 14.13 77.22
C VAL A 1103 18.22 13.34 76.40
N ALA A 1104 18.30 13.59 75.09
CA ALA A 1104 19.20 12.92 74.16
C ALA A 1104 19.65 13.88 73.02
N GLU A 1105 20.57 13.45 72.15
CA GLU A 1105 20.83 14.21 70.92
C GLU A 1105 19.55 14.29 70.06
N PHE A 1106 19.21 15.50 69.62
CA PHE A 1106 17.98 15.74 68.87
C PHE A 1106 18.09 15.21 67.44
N ASP A 1107 17.11 14.43 67.02
CA ASP A 1107 16.99 13.92 65.66
C ASP A 1107 15.83 14.60 64.94
N PHE A 1108 16.14 15.43 63.95
CA PHE A 1108 15.18 16.19 63.16
C PHE A 1108 14.14 15.32 62.43
N LYS A 1109 14.34 13.99 62.32
CA LYS A 1109 13.31 13.10 61.77
C LYS A 1109 12.06 13.04 62.65
N TYR A 1110 12.19 13.24 63.95
CA TYR A 1110 11.05 13.27 64.88
C TYR A 1110 10.40 14.65 64.95
N PHE A 1111 10.87 15.64 64.19
CA PHE A 1111 10.33 16.99 64.18
C PHE A 1111 9.48 17.24 62.93
N PRO A 1112 8.15 17.00 62.97
CA PRO A 1112 7.29 17.04 61.78
C PRO A 1112 7.02 18.46 61.25
N PHE A 1113 7.34 19.52 62.00
CA PHE A 1113 7.13 20.90 61.59
C PHE A 1113 7.93 21.26 60.32
N LEU A 1114 7.22 21.65 59.25
CA LEU A 1114 7.79 22.04 57.95
C LEU A 1114 8.84 21.05 57.42
N ARG A 1115 8.60 19.75 57.65
CA ARG A 1115 9.58 18.72 57.36
C ARG A 1115 9.74 18.48 55.86
N GLY A 1116 8.69 18.66 55.07
CA GLY A 1116 8.60 18.14 53.72
C GLY A 1116 8.44 16.61 53.71
N GLY A 1117 8.13 16.04 52.54
CA GLY A 1117 8.01 14.59 52.37
C GLY A 1117 9.33 13.94 51.94
N GLU A 1118 9.51 12.66 52.22
CA GLU A 1118 10.75 11.92 51.88
C GLU A 1118 11.03 11.84 50.38
N GLN A 1119 10.00 12.07 49.56
CA GLN A 1119 10.09 12.10 48.09
C GLN A 1119 10.61 13.44 47.54
N GLU A 1120 10.62 14.50 48.35
CA GLU A 1120 11.25 15.77 47.98
C GLU A 1120 12.77 15.55 48.01
N GLY A 1121 13.42 15.56 46.84
CA GLY A 1121 14.85 15.27 46.72
C GLY A 1121 15.75 16.21 47.56
N PRO A 1122 17.06 15.96 47.68
CA PRO A 1122 17.95 16.70 48.58
C PRO A 1122 18.08 18.21 48.30
N LYS A 1123 17.60 18.69 47.14
CA LYS A 1123 17.51 20.12 46.78
C LYS A 1123 16.16 20.78 47.10
N ALA A 1124 15.17 20.02 47.54
CA ALA A 1124 13.77 20.43 47.67
C ALA A 1124 13.36 20.86 49.09
N LEU A 1125 14.25 20.72 50.07
CA LEU A 1125 14.09 21.41 51.34
C LEU A 1125 14.11 22.91 51.08
N VAL A 1126 12.94 23.54 51.22
CA VAL A 1126 12.79 25.00 51.16
C VAL A 1126 13.82 25.59 52.14
N PRO A 1127 14.89 26.25 51.66
CA PRO A 1127 16.00 26.66 52.54
C PRO A 1127 15.52 27.54 53.69
N GLU A 1128 14.49 28.36 53.44
CA GLU A 1128 13.84 29.16 54.47
C GLU A 1128 13.22 28.31 55.59
N TYR A 1129 12.61 27.16 55.27
CA TYR A 1129 12.01 26.25 56.26
C TYR A 1129 13.08 25.48 57.05
N GLN A 1130 14.17 25.05 56.41
CA GLN A 1130 15.28 24.44 57.13
C GLN A 1130 15.93 25.39 58.13
N ASN A 1131 16.21 26.62 57.68
CA ASN A 1131 16.80 27.64 58.53
C ASN A 1131 15.88 27.93 59.73
N LEU A 1132 14.56 27.98 59.50
CA LEU A 1132 13.59 28.18 60.56
C LEU A 1132 13.54 27.01 61.55
N ARG A 1133 13.53 25.75 61.07
CA ARG A 1133 13.56 24.56 61.92
C ARG A 1133 14.83 24.49 62.76
N GLN A 1134 15.98 24.82 62.16
CA GLN A 1134 17.27 24.86 62.84
C GLN A 1134 17.30 25.95 63.92
N ALA A 1135 16.85 27.17 63.59
CA ALA A 1135 16.78 28.27 64.55
C ALA A 1135 15.86 27.95 65.74
N LEU A 1136 14.71 27.33 65.48
CA LEU A 1136 13.78 26.93 66.54
C LEU A 1136 14.37 25.82 67.43
N HIS A 1137 15.09 24.85 66.86
CA HIS A 1137 15.82 23.84 67.62
C HIS A 1137 16.93 24.46 68.48
N GLU A 1138 17.69 25.40 67.95
CA GLU A 1138 18.76 26.10 68.68
C GLU A 1138 18.22 26.88 69.88
N GLU A 1139 17.12 27.62 69.70
CA GLU A 1139 16.44 28.31 70.81
C GLU A 1139 15.86 27.31 71.83
N ALA A 1140 15.32 26.18 71.39
CA ALA A 1140 14.79 25.15 72.28
C ALA A 1140 15.89 24.44 73.12
N ASP A 1141 16.99 24.00 72.51
CA ASP A 1141 18.13 23.37 73.21
C ASP A 1141 18.75 24.35 74.21
N LEU A 1142 18.87 25.63 73.83
CA LEU A 1142 19.37 26.67 74.72
C LEU A 1142 18.45 26.89 75.91
N LEU A 1143 17.13 27.00 75.70
CA LEU A 1143 16.17 27.17 76.79
C LEU A 1143 16.19 25.96 77.73
N ALA A 1144 16.27 24.74 77.19
CA ALA A 1144 16.37 23.51 77.97
C ALA A 1144 17.65 23.47 78.83
N ARG A 1145 18.81 23.91 78.30
CA ARG A 1145 20.05 24.05 79.08
C ARG A 1145 19.95 25.10 80.17
N MET A 1146 19.22 26.19 79.95
CA MET A 1146 19.08 27.26 80.94
C MET A 1146 18.09 26.94 82.06
N THR A 1147 17.19 25.98 81.83
CA THR A 1147 16.07 25.67 82.72
C THR A 1147 16.13 24.29 83.35
N ASP A 1148 16.90 23.34 82.80
CA ASP A 1148 17.04 21.98 83.36
C ASP A 1148 18.52 21.57 83.58
N PRO A 1149 18.95 21.34 84.85
CA PRO A 1149 20.27 20.85 85.22
C PRO A 1149 20.66 19.50 84.61
N LEU A 1150 19.71 18.60 84.32
CA LEU A 1150 20.00 17.36 83.61
C LEU A 1150 20.51 17.66 82.20
N THR A 1151 19.91 18.62 81.50
CA THR A 1151 20.38 19.07 80.18
C THR A 1151 21.77 19.70 80.24
N GLN A 1152 22.05 20.52 81.25
CA GLN A 1152 23.35 21.18 81.42
C GLN A 1152 24.50 20.18 81.49
N THR A 1153 24.25 19.03 82.13
CA THR A 1153 25.24 17.98 82.30
C THR A 1153 25.19 16.91 81.20
N ARG A 1154 24.24 16.97 80.26
CA ARG A 1154 24.04 16.00 79.17
C ARG A 1154 25.31 15.71 78.39
N ASP A 1155 25.95 16.73 77.84
CA ASP A 1155 27.13 16.55 76.97
C ASP A 1155 28.33 15.98 77.75
N LEU A 1156 28.44 16.31 79.04
CA LEU A 1156 29.44 15.74 79.95
C LEU A 1156 29.13 14.26 80.23
N ARG A 1157 27.87 13.92 80.55
CA ARG A 1157 27.42 12.54 80.79
C ARG A 1157 27.66 11.66 79.56
N MET A 1158 27.33 12.15 78.35
CA MET A 1158 27.57 11.43 77.10
C MET A 1158 29.06 11.17 76.85
N LYS A 1159 29.92 12.15 77.13
CA LYS A 1159 31.39 11.98 77.03
C LYS A 1159 31.93 10.97 78.06
N LEU A 1160 31.43 10.99 79.30
CA LEU A 1160 31.81 10.02 80.34
C LEU A 1160 31.37 8.59 80.00
N ILE A 1161 30.17 8.42 79.40
CA ILE A 1161 29.69 7.14 78.88
C ILE A 1161 30.61 6.62 77.76
N GLN A 1162 30.98 7.48 76.81
CA GLN A 1162 31.92 7.12 75.74
C GLN A 1162 33.33 6.79 76.26
N ALA A 1163 33.77 7.43 77.34
CA ALA A 1163 35.04 7.17 78.00
C ALA A 1163 35.05 5.90 78.89
N GLY A 1164 33.89 5.27 79.12
CA GLY A 1164 33.75 4.09 79.98
C GLY A 1164 33.76 4.40 81.49
N GLU A 1165 33.63 5.67 81.89
CA GLU A 1165 33.70 6.14 83.27
C GLU A 1165 32.32 6.10 83.95
N ALA A 1166 31.82 4.88 84.19
CA ALA A 1166 30.46 4.64 84.68
C ALA A 1166 30.20 5.22 86.10
N GLU A 1167 31.20 5.21 86.99
CA GLU A 1167 31.05 5.73 88.36
C GLU A 1167 30.94 7.26 88.38
N ASP A 1168 31.77 7.96 87.61
CA ASP A 1168 31.73 9.42 87.47
C ASP A 1168 30.45 9.89 86.77
N MET A 1169 29.98 9.14 85.77
CA MET A 1169 28.68 9.38 85.15
C MET A 1169 27.54 9.29 86.19
N VAL A 1170 27.53 8.25 87.04
CA VAL A 1170 26.52 8.09 88.09
C VAL A 1170 26.59 9.25 89.11
N HIS A 1171 27.78 9.74 89.44
CA HIS A 1171 27.94 10.91 90.32
C HIS A 1171 27.41 12.21 89.69
N VAL A 1172 27.74 12.49 88.43
CA VAL A 1172 27.24 13.64 87.69
C VAL A 1172 25.71 13.55 87.52
N GLN A 1173 25.20 12.36 87.17
CA GLN A 1173 23.76 12.08 87.07
C GLN A 1173 23.04 12.36 88.38
N ARG A 1174 23.58 11.86 89.50
CA ARG A 1174 22.98 12.05 90.82
C ARG A 1174 23.00 13.52 91.24
N ALA A 1175 24.10 14.24 91.03
CA ALA A 1175 24.18 15.67 91.35
C ALA A 1175 23.22 16.51 90.51
N ALA A 1176 23.06 16.16 89.22
CA ALA A 1176 22.08 16.80 88.36
C ALA A 1176 20.64 16.48 88.79
N SER A 1177 20.33 15.23 89.14
CA SER A 1177 19.02 14.84 89.70
C SER A 1177 18.72 15.52 91.04
N GLU A 1178 19.73 15.71 91.91
CA GLU A 1178 19.59 16.47 93.17
C GLU A 1178 19.37 17.98 92.90
N ALA A 1179 20.03 18.55 91.90
CA ALA A 1179 19.81 19.95 91.47
C ALA A 1179 18.42 20.15 90.84
N VAL A 1180 17.94 19.18 90.06
CA VAL A 1180 16.56 19.13 89.57
C VAL A 1180 15.60 19.09 90.75
N ALA A 1181 15.79 18.17 91.71
CA ALA A 1181 14.96 18.13 92.92
C ALA A 1181 14.97 19.47 93.68
N GLY A 1182 16.08 20.20 93.66
CA GLY A 1182 16.19 21.56 94.21
C GLY A 1182 15.40 22.62 93.44
N GLN A 1183 15.32 22.53 92.11
CA GLN A 1183 14.44 23.40 91.30
C GLN A 1183 12.97 23.05 91.48
N LEU A 1184 12.65 21.76 91.65
CA LEU A 1184 11.28 21.28 91.91
C LEU A 1184 10.72 21.74 93.26
N ALA A 1185 11.58 22.22 94.17
CA ALA A 1185 11.20 22.78 95.48
C ALA A 1185 10.60 24.20 95.41
N LEU A 1186 10.39 24.75 94.21
CA LEU A 1186 9.51 25.92 94.03
C LEU A 1186 8.06 25.47 94.28
N ASP A 1187 7.56 25.81 95.47
CA ASP A 1187 6.24 25.36 95.95
C ASP A 1187 5.05 25.98 95.19
N ALA A 1188 5.26 27.10 94.48
CA ALA A 1188 4.22 27.80 93.73
C ALA A 1188 4.42 27.67 92.21
N GLU A 1189 3.36 27.28 91.49
CA GLU A 1189 3.45 27.02 90.04
C GLU A 1189 3.72 28.26 89.21
N GLU A 1190 3.26 29.43 89.69
CA GLU A 1190 3.56 30.73 89.08
C GLU A 1190 5.06 31.03 89.14
N ASP A 1191 5.73 30.73 90.26
CA ASP A 1191 7.16 30.98 90.41
C ASP A 1191 7.99 30.07 89.51
N PHE A 1192 7.52 28.83 89.29
CA PHE A 1192 8.17 27.88 88.39
C PHE A 1192 8.05 28.30 86.92
N LEU A 1193 6.85 28.66 86.45
CA LEU A 1193 6.68 29.18 85.09
C LEU A 1193 7.43 30.51 84.90
N ALA A 1194 7.39 31.40 85.89
CA ALA A 1194 8.13 32.67 85.87
C ALA A 1194 9.65 32.48 85.80
N PHE A 1195 10.19 31.40 86.39
CA PHE A 1195 11.60 31.02 86.25
C PHE A 1195 11.95 30.67 84.79
N VAL A 1196 11.14 29.85 84.13
CA VAL A 1196 11.34 29.45 82.73
C VAL A 1196 11.21 30.66 81.80
N GLU A 1197 10.11 31.40 81.90
CA GLU A 1197 9.89 32.63 81.12
C GLU A 1197 10.96 33.69 81.40
N GLY A 1198 11.44 33.77 82.65
CA GLY A 1198 12.48 34.69 83.08
C GLY A 1198 13.81 34.50 82.36
N LYS A 1199 14.13 33.27 81.92
CA LYS A 1199 15.32 33.01 81.10
C LYS A 1199 15.19 33.61 79.71
N ILE A 1200 14.01 33.55 79.11
CA ILE A 1200 13.74 34.16 77.80
C ILE A 1200 13.76 35.69 77.94
N ARG A 1201 13.09 36.25 78.97
CA ARG A 1201 13.05 37.70 79.22
C ARG A 1201 14.44 38.30 79.47
N ALA A 1202 15.35 37.56 80.08
CA ALA A 1202 16.70 38.03 80.38
C ALA A 1202 17.64 38.04 79.17
N HIS A 1203 17.31 37.29 78.11
CA HIS A 1203 18.18 37.07 76.94
C HIS A 1203 17.39 37.11 75.60
N PRO A 1204 16.65 38.20 75.30
CA PRO A 1204 15.79 38.25 74.11
C PRO A 1204 16.56 38.16 72.78
N ASP A 1205 17.85 38.54 72.78
CA ASP A 1205 18.76 38.41 71.65
C ASP A 1205 19.16 36.96 71.35
N MET A 1206 19.12 36.09 72.36
CA MET A 1206 19.38 34.65 72.23
C MET A 1206 18.12 33.84 71.91
N PHE A 1207 16.94 34.44 72.07
CA PHE A 1207 15.64 33.80 71.83
C PHE A 1207 14.69 34.62 70.92
N PRO A 1208 15.13 35.04 69.72
CA PRO A 1208 14.33 35.94 68.88
C PRO A 1208 12.96 35.36 68.46
N LEU A 1209 12.84 34.05 68.23
CA LEU A 1209 11.56 33.42 67.90
C LEU A 1209 10.67 33.29 69.14
N LEU A 1210 11.20 32.79 70.27
CA LEU A 1210 10.39 32.62 71.49
C LEU A 1210 9.96 33.98 72.08
N THR A 1211 10.79 35.01 71.98
CA THR A 1211 10.41 36.37 72.38
C THR A 1211 9.26 36.89 71.51
N ARG A 1212 9.40 36.84 70.18
CA ARG A 1212 8.41 37.42 69.26
C ARG A 1212 7.04 36.73 69.30
N TYR A 1213 7.01 35.40 69.35
CA TYR A 1213 5.76 34.66 69.15
C TYR A 1213 5.14 34.12 70.44
N TYR A 1214 5.87 34.09 71.57
CA TYR A 1214 5.33 33.68 72.86
C TYR A 1214 5.36 34.80 73.91
N LEU A 1215 6.50 35.47 74.16
CA LEU A 1215 6.57 36.50 75.21
C LEU A 1215 5.87 37.81 74.85
N ASP A 1216 6.11 38.35 73.66
CA ASP A 1216 5.54 39.64 73.24
C ASP A 1216 3.99 39.61 73.24
N PRO A 1217 3.31 38.52 72.81
CA PRO A 1217 1.86 38.39 72.94
C PRO A 1217 1.33 38.34 74.39
N LEU A 1218 2.18 38.10 75.38
CA LEU A 1218 1.83 38.07 76.81
C LEU A 1218 2.03 39.42 77.52
N ALA A 1219 2.71 40.37 76.87
CA ALA A 1219 2.93 41.74 77.37
C ALA A 1219 1.74 42.66 77.06
#